data_AF-H0T4I3-F1
#
_entry.id   AF-H0T4I3-F1
#
_cell.length_a   1.000
_cell.length_b   1.000
_cell.length_c   1.000
_cell.angle_alpha   90.00
_cell.angle_beta   90.00
_cell.angle_gamma   90.00
#
_symmetry.space_group_name_H-M   'P 1'
#
loop_
_entity.id
_entity.type
_entity.pdbx_description
1 polymer ?
#
loop_
_entity_poly.entity_id
_entity_poly.type
_entity_poly.pdbx_seq_one_letter_code
_entity_poly.pdbx_strand_id
1 'polypeptide(L)'
;MRRIVTTFLVFACAALHAGESAAQKQDRSLQLTKAGMAILRAKLDGEGQPARESPGAKYPQLTFPLGMCAFPNGLCGAVRRDGSVAVPPRYDWIGGFSDGRAAVRNGGLYGFVDEQGRETVPPRYTLVDDYRFGFARIVVDGKAGLIDRDGQVVIAPTYAHIVAIGPDRFRIWKIDPGTPRVEDEVHYSGLGRRITGKIRDDDDVDEYGTIDRAGRLIEPLGRSFDSADPSIRLVRHDQKWGLQRADGSWLIEPRFDAVDTPWGGLARFSLNGRIGFIGRSGRVVVEPIFDEAWPFRPFGSYTVVRQGQTMAVIDRAGAVSFRIDADELQDLDVHARSAAPLGWSFKRNGRWGLLDPLGRTVMPAEFDRAIQRCLDGHLIAFKDKEWSHYRADGSPLQPSAGRIVDGGCRPSPVYVAKVGDKVGLVDADARELAPAVYDALLPVGQNLWNAKRDGKWGRIATDGHWVIEPKFLYLSRDAPFAVAIVASQRGIVKPDGSWLIAPRFEAARLRDADTAFVATAGATGIIRLKDGSWAVPPRSGEMCDINYGLLSKSDGRRVLLSKAGQVLIDARVDQIELGLETGLLSFLKNGKWGAMDTAGKVVIDPVHDEMLGFSAFRGVTWARREGRWCALDRRGKVVPTIACMERHPRVSVGREVKCAVEP
;
A
#
# COMPACT_ATOMS: atom_id res chain seq x y z
N MET A 1 -61.27 16.58 67.80
CA MET A 1 -62.19 17.73 67.78
C MET A 1 -61.40 19.02 67.58
N ARG A 2 -61.79 19.81 66.56
CA ARG A 2 -61.71 21.28 66.46
C ARG A 2 -60.36 22.03 66.66
N ARG A 3 -59.91 22.60 65.52
CA ARG A 3 -59.79 24.06 65.23
C ARG A 3 -58.46 24.82 65.47
N ILE A 4 -58.09 25.56 64.40
CA ILE A 4 -57.47 26.91 64.31
C ILE A 4 -55.93 26.92 64.47
N VAL A 5 -55.16 26.95 63.37
CA VAL A 5 -54.77 28.11 62.52
C VAL A 5 -53.92 29.14 63.28
N THR A 6 -52.62 29.26 62.95
CA THR A 6 -51.98 30.53 62.59
C THR A 6 -50.70 30.29 61.76
N THR A 7 -50.70 30.90 60.58
CA THR A 7 -49.70 31.06 59.51
C THR A 7 -48.52 31.95 59.98
N PHE A 8 -47.28 31.96 59.49
CA PHE A 8 -46.75 32.04 58.12
C PHE A 8 -45.21 31.97 58.15
N LEU A 9 -44.63 31.43 57.06
CA LEU A 9 -43.28 31.68 56.48
C LEU A 9 -42.02 31.36 57.33
N VAL A 10 -41.21 30.37 56.92
CA VAL A 10 -39.98 30.48 56.09
C VAL A 10 -39.39 29.05 55.96
N PHE A 11 -38.89 28.69 54.76
CA PHE A 11 -38.22 27.44 54.33
C PHE A 11 -39.09 26.28 53.81
N ALA A 12 -39.62 26.47 52.60
CA ALA A 12 -39.83 25.38 51.66
C ALA A 12 -38.59 25.24 50.76
N CYS A 13 -37.67 24.31 51.07
CA CYS A 13 -36.78 23.64 50.10
C CYS A 13 -35.87 22.62 50.81
N ALA A 14 -36.33 21.39 51.05
CA ALA A 14 -35.47 20.21 51.27
C ALA A 14 -36.33 18.96 51.50
N ALA A 15 -36.78 18.32 50.41
CA ALA A 15 -37.09 16.87 50.34
C ALA A 15 -37.76 16.55 49.00
N LEU A 16 -37.04 16.75 47.90
CA LEU A 16 -37.47 16.27 46.57
C LEU A 16 -36.26 16.13 45.64
N HIS A 17 -35.18 15.51 46.12
CA HIS A 17 -34.02 15.09 45.31
C HIS A 17 -33.50 13.75 45.87
N ALA A 18 -34.30 12.70 45.73
CA ALA A 18 -33.86 11.32 45.91
C ALA A 18 -34.61 10.45 44.90
N GLY A 19 -34.27 10.70 43.64
CA GLY A 19 -34.88 10.06 42.47
C GLY A 19 -34.07 10.35 41.21
N GLU A 20 -32.73 10.43 41.35
CA GLU A 20 -31.86 10.25 40.19
C GLU A 20 -32.04 8.80 39.76
N SER A 21 -32.71 8.62 38.62
CA SER A 21 -32.89 7.33 38.00
C SER A 21 -31.52 6.70 37.73
N ALA A 22 -31.40 5.43 38.12
CA ALA A 22 -30.31 4.55 37.78
C ALA A 22 -30.31 4.20 36.27
N ALA A 23 -30.30 5.21 35.41
CA ALA A 23 -29.96 5.08 34.01
C ALA A 23 -28.43 4.93 33.90
N GLN A 24 -27.99 3.66 33.88
CA GLN A 24 -26.66 3.19 33.45
C GLN A 24 -25.50 4.21 33.60
N LYS A 25 -24.78 4.15 34.73
CA LYS A 25 -23.35 4.48 34.72
C LYS A 25 -22.65 3.47 33.80
N GLN A 26 -22.65 3.72 32.49
CA GLN A 26 -21.84 2.97 31.55
C GLN A 26 -20.37 3.14 31.96
N ASP A 27 -19.70 2.01 32.18
CA ASP A 27 -18.30 1.98 32.57
C ASP A 27 -17.44 2.64 31.47
N ARG A 28 -16.91 3.83 31.76
CA ARG A 28 -16.06 4.60 30.84
C ARG A 28 -14.79 3.85 30.46
N SER A 29 -14.36 2.85 31.22
CA SER A 29 -13.22 2.00 30.88
C SER A 29 -13.44 1.15 29.62
N LEU A 30 -14.71 0.95 29.23
CA LEU A 30 -15.10 0.14 28.08
C LEU A 30 -15.34 0.95 26.81
N GLN A 31 -15.31 2.29 26.88
CA GLN A 31 -15.55 3.17 25.74
C GLN A 31 -14.25 3.56 25.04
N LEU A 32 -14.33 3.96 23.77
CA LEU A 32 -13.19 4.52 23.05
C LEU A 32 -12.65 5.75 23.78
N THR A 33 -11.33 5.94 23.74
CA THR A 33 -10.71 7.17 24.22
C THR A 33 -11.11 8.37 23.33
N LYS A 34 -10.79 9.60 23.76
CA LYS A 34 -11.00 10.78 22.90
C LYS A 34 -10.28 10.64 21.55
N ALA A 35 -9.05 10.13 21.57
CA ALA A 35 -8.30 9.82 20.36
C ALA A 35 -8.98 8.68 19.57
N GLY A 36 -9.47 7.64 20.24
CA GLY A 36 -10.22 6.55 19.60
C GLY A 36 -11.45 7.04 18.84
N MET A 37 -12.24 7.93 19.44
CA MET A 37 -13.39 8.53 18.77
C MET A 37 -12.99 9.44 17.60
N ALA A 38 -11.87 10.16 17.70
CA ALA A 38 -11.35 10.96 16.59
C ALA A 38 -10.93 10.08 15.40
N ILE A 39 -10.29 8.94 15.66
CA ILE A 39 -9.93 7.96 14.63
C ILE A 39 -11.18 7.38 13.95
N LEU A 40 -12.21 7.01 14.73
CA LEU A 40 -13.46 6.49 14.17
C LEU A 40 -14.12 7.52 13.23
N ARG A 41 -14.21 8.79 13.64
CA ARG A 41 -14.77 9.86 12.80
C ARG A 41 -13.96 10.07 11.52
N ALA A 42 -12.64 10.17 11.65
CA ALA A 42 -11.77 10.32 10.48
C ALA A 42 -11.91 9.15 9.49
N LYS A 43 -12.06 7.90 9.97
CA LYS A 43 -12.37 6.74 9.12
C LYS A 43 -13.72 6.89 8.41
N LEU A 44 -14.76 7.32 9.13
CA LEU A 44 -16.10 7.54 8.56
C LEU A 44 -16.13 8.64 7.49
N ASP A 45 -15.26 9.64 7.62
CA ASP A 45 -15.08 10.73 6.66
C ASP A 45 -14.19 10.32 5.46
N GLY A 46 -13.71 9.06 5.41
CA GLY A 46 -12.89 8.51 4.33
C GLY A 46 -11.40 8.85 4.43
N GLU A 47 -10.94 9.32 5.59
CA GLU A 47 -9.54 9.73 5.81
C GLU A 47 -8.62 8.55 6.16
N GLY A 48 -7.31 8.69 5.86
CA GLY A 48 -6.29 7.68 6.18
C GLY A 48 -6.21 6.51 5.20
N GLN A 49 -6.88 6.60 4.06
CA GLN A 49 -6.75 5.67 2.94
C GLN A 49 -5.76 6.25 1.91
N PRO A 50 -4.75 5.48 1.43
CA PRO A 50 -3.77 6.00 0.50
C PRO A 50 -4.47 6.49 -0.77
N ALA A 51 -4.24 7.75 -1.14
CA ALA A 51 -4.72 8.32 -2.39
C ALA A 51 -4.38 7.37 -3.56
N ARG A 52 -5.40 6.84 -4.24
CA ARG A 52 -5.18 5.96 -5.38
C ARG A 52 -4.70 6.79 -6.57
N GLU A 53 -3.57 6.38 -7.14
CA GLU A 53 -3.15 6.75 -8.51
C GLU A 53 -3.98 6.04 -9.59
N SER A 54 -5.03 5.28 -9.22
CA SER A 54 -5.85 4.50 -10.16
C SER A 54 -7.32 4.96 -10.15
N PRO A 55 -7.84 5.53 -11.25
CA PRO A 55 -9.26 5.82 -11.41
C PRO A 55 -10.10 4.53 -11.38
N GLY A 56 -11.16 4.50 -10.56
CA GLY A 56 -12.21 3.49 -10.63
C GLY A 56 -12.15 2.33 -9.64
N ALA A 57 -11.07 2.17 -8.87
CA ALA A 57 -11.08 1.18 -7.80
C ALA A 57 -11.85 1.78 -6.59
N LYS A 58 -13.01 1.19 -6.25
CA LYS A 58 -13.77 1.55 -5.04
C LYS A 58 -13.02 1.05 -3.80
N TYR A 59 -12.92 1.84 -2.75
CA TYR A 59 -12.49 1.32 -1.44
C TYR A 59 -13.53 0.31 -0.95
N PRO A 60 -13.14 -0.80 -0.29
CA PRO A 60 -14.11 -1.59 0.44
C PRO A 60 -14.77 -0.66 1.46
N GLN A 61 -16.10 -0.60 1.43
CA GLN A 61 -16.90 0.15 2.40
C GLN A 61 -16.52 -0.32 3.81
N LEU A 62 -16.40 0.61 4.76
CA LEU A 62 -16.20 0.26 6.18
C LEU A 62 -17.33 -0.65 6.63
N THR A 63 -16.99 -1.88 6.99
CA THR A 63 -17.93 -2.84 7.57
C THR A 63 -18.00 -2.65 9.08
N PHE A 64 -19.20 -2.84 9.64
CA PHE A 64 -19.44 -2.77 11.07
C PHE A 64 -19.99 -4.12 11.55
N PRO A 65 -19.62 -4.58 12.76
CA PRO A 65 -18.78 -3.90 13.75
C PRO A 65 -17.33 -3.68 13.30
N LEU A 66 -16.75 -2.54 13.67
CA LEU A 66 -15.38 -2.16 13.29
C LEU A 66 -14.43 -2.48 14.44
N GLY A 67 -13.48 -3.38 14.20
CA GLY A 67 -12.39 -3.68 15.14
C GLY A 67 -11.51 -2.46 15.40
N MET A 68 -11.28 -2.12 16.66
CA MET A 68 -10.47 -0.98 17.09
C MET A 68 -9.69 -1.31 18.37
N CYS A 69 -8.48 -0.75 18.51
CA CYS A 69 -7.63 -0.91 19.70
C CYS A 69 -7.46 0.36 20.54
N ALA A 70 -8.21 1.43 20.20
CA ALA A 70 -8.10 2.73 20.83
C ALA A 70 -9.01 2.89 22.08
N PHE A 71 -9.05 1.84 22.91
CA PHE A 71 -9.71 1.84 24.21
C PHE A 71 -8.68 2.11 25.33
N PRO A 72 -9.12 2.43 26.57
CA PRO A 72 -8.23 2.52 27.72
C PRO A 72 -7.34 1.29 27.91
N ASN A 73 -6.10 1.51 28.37
CA ASN A 73 -5.01 0.54 28.42
C ASN A 73 -4.61 -0.03 27.05
N GLY A 74 -5.08 0.59 25.97
CA GLY A 74 -4.81 0.16 24.61
C GLY A 74 -5.48 -1.18 24.27
N LEU A 75 -6.56 -1.59 24.92
CA LEU A 75 -7.19 -2.88 24.63
C LEU A 75 -7.97 -2.85 23.31
N CYS A 76 -8.17 -4.01 22.70
CA CYS A 76 -8.92 -4.16 21.46
C CYS A 76 -10.33 -4.72 21.70
N GLY A 77 -11.28 -4.18 20.94
CA GLY A 77 -12.69 -4.55 20.88
C GLY A 77 -13.29 -4.08 19.54
N ALA A 78 -14.61 -4.01 19.43
CA ALA A 78 -15.26 -3.51 18.22
C ALA A 78 -16.36 -2.53 18.55
N VAL A 79 -16.56 -1.57 17.65
CA VAL A 79 -17.58 -0.52 17.79
C VAL A 79 -18.57 -0.56 16.64
N ARG A 80 -19.77 -0.04 16.87
CA ARG A 80 -20.73 0.31 15.83
C ARG A 80 -20.39 1.67 15.23
N ARG A 81 -21.14 2.06 14.21
CA ARG A 81 -20.95 3.31 13.46
C ARG A 81 -21.00 4.57 14.33
N ASP A 82 -21.79 4.55 15.40
CA ASP A 82 -21.94 5.65 16.36
C ASP A 82 -20.85 5.67 17.45
N GLY A 83 -19.95 4.68 17.46
CA GLY A 83 -18.92 4.49 18.48
C GLY A 83 -19.40 3.69 19.69
N SER A 84 -20.65 3.24 19.72
CA SER A 84 -21.13 2.32 20.76
C SER A 84 -20.40 0.98 20.68
N VAL A 85 -20.13 0.38 21.83
CA VAL A 85 -19.38 -0.87 21.92
C VAL A 85 -20.24 -2.03 21.41
N ALA A 86 -19.73 -2.76 20.41
CA ALA A 86 -20.29 -4.01 19.92
C ALA A 86 -19.59 -5.21 20.57
N VAL A 87 -18.25 -5.18 20.61
CA VAL A 87 -17.43 -6.19 21.30
C VAL A 87 -16.63 -5.47 22.41
N PRO A 88 -16.84 -5.82 23.69
CA PRO A 88 -16.14 -5.18 24.80
C PRO A 88 -14.61 -5.29 24.70
N PRO A 89 -13.86 -4.23 25.03
CA PRO A 89 -12.41 -4.24 24.90
C PRO A 89 -11.76 -5.14 25.96
N ARG A 90 -11.17 -6.25 25.52
CA ARG A 90 -10.41 -7.19 26.37
C ARG A 90 -9.25 -7.87 25.65
N TYR A 91 -9.17 -7.72 24.33
CA TYR A 91 -8.27 -8.49 23.49
C TYR A 91 -6.95 -7.74 23.25
N ASP A 92 -5.90 -8.49 22.96
CA ASP A 92 -4.65 -7.95 22.43
C ASP A 92 -4.80 -7.55 20.96
N TRP A 93 -5.70 -8.21 20.23
CA TRP A 93 -5.97 -7.89 18.83
C TRP A 93 -7.33 -8.42 18.42
N ILE A 94 -7.94 -7.75 17.46
CA ILE A 94 -9.17 -8.17 16.80
C ILE A 94 -9.05 -7.90 15.30
N GLY A 95 -9.39 -8.89 14.50
CA GLY A 95 -9.42 -8.80 13.05
C GLY A 95 -10.68 -8.10 12.52
N GLY A 96 -10.80 -8.06 11.20
CA GLY A 96 -12.06 -7.69 10.55
C GLY A 96 -13.13 -8.75 10.74
N PHE A 97 -14.40 -8.35 10.66
CA PHE A 97 -15.51 -9.29 10.63
C PHE A 97 -15.64 -9.89 9.23
N SER A 98 -15.58 -11.21 9.14
CA SER A 98 -15.82 -12.03 7.95
C SER A 98 -16.78 -13.14 8.32
N ASP A 99 -17.82 -13.38 7.52
CA ASP A 99 -18.89 -14.33 7.86
C ASP A 99 -19.50 -14.13 9.28
N GLY A 100 -19.61 -12.86 9.71
CA GLY A 100 -20.19 -12.48 11.01
C GLY A 100 -19.30 -12.74 12.23
N ARG A 101 -18.00 -13.03 12.02
CA ARG A 101 -17.04 -13.37 13.08
C ARG A 101 -15.72 -12.64 12.89
N ALA A 102 -15.06 -12.33 13.98
CA ALA A 102 -13.71 -11.76 13.98
C ALA A 102 -12.76 -12.65 14.76
N ALA A 103 -11.59 -12.91 14.18
CA ALA A 103 -10.47 -13.51 14.92
C ALA A 103 -10.04 -12.54 16.04
N VAL A 104 -9.85 -13.05 17.24
CA VAL A 104 -9.36 -12.30 18.39
C VAL A 104 -8.12 -12.96 18.95
N ARG A 105 -7.22 -12.15 19.52
CA ARG A 105 -6.05 -12.62 20.24
C ARG A 105 -6.10 -12.18 21.69
N ASN A 106 -5.79 -13.07 22.61
CA ASN A 106 -5.63 -12.74 24.02
C ASN A 106 -4.56 -13.62 24.66
N GLY A 107 -3.58 -13.02 25.35
CA GLY A 107 -2.52 -13.75 26.04
C GLY A 107 -1.66 -14.59 25.11
N GLY A 108 -1.47 -14.13 23.87
CA GLY A 108 -0.71 -14.85 22.84
C GLY A 108 -1.52 -15.82 21.99
N LEU A 109 -2.68 -16.28 22.47
CA LEU A 109 -3.52 -17.27 21.79
C LEU A 109 -4.67 -16.62 21.02
N TYR A 110 -5.18 -17.34 20.02
CA TYR A 110 -6.22 -16.91 19.12
C TYR A 110 -7.53 -17.68 19.32
N GLY A 111 -8.64 -16.97 19.10
CA GLY A 111 -10.02 -17.46 19.12
C GLY A 111 -10.91 -16.62 18.19
N PHE A 112 -12.23 -16.72 18.36
CA PHE A 112 -13.21 -16.02 17.53
C PHE A 112 -14.37 -15.46 18.34
N VAL A 113 -14.79 -14.24 18.02
CA VAL A 113 -16.00 -13.62 18.54
C VAL A 113 -17.03 -13.40 17.43
N ASP A 114 -18.31 -13.42 17.77
CA ASP A 114 -19.37 -12.93 16.89
C ASP A 114 -19.54 -11.40 16.98
N GLU A 115 -20.43 -10.85 16.15
CA GLU A 115 -20.74 -9.41 16.10
C GLU A 115 -21.33 -8.83 17.39
N GLN A 116 -21.81 -9.69 18.29
CA GLN A 116 -22.32 -9.33 19.62
C GLN A 116 -21.24 -9.47 20.71
N GLY A 117 -20.03 -9.89 20.34
CA GLY A 117 -18.89 -10.05 21.24
C GLY A 117 -18.92 -11.33 22.06
N ARG A 118 -19.77 -12.31 21.72
CA ARG A 118 -19.74 -13.63 22.34
C ARG A 118 -18.55 -14.40 21.79
N GLU A 119 -17.74 -14.97 22.68
CA GLU A 119 -16.64 -15.86 22.30
C GLU A 119 -17.22 -17.17 21.77
N THR A 120 -17.25 -17.29 20.44
CA THR A 120 -17.68 -18.51 19.75
C THR A 120 -16.60 -19.57 19.78
N VAL A 121 -15.35 -19.15 19.83
CA VAL A 121 -14.17 -19.97 20.11
C VAL A 121 -13.31 -19.20 21.10
N PRO A 122 -13.13 -19.69 22.35
CA PRO A 122 -12.27 -19.01 23.31
C PRO A 122 -10.81 -19.03 22.81
N PRO A 123 -9.97 -18.02 23.14
CA PRO A 123 -8.56 -18.01 22.76
C PRO A 123 -7.80 -19.24 23.26
N ARG A 124 -7.45 -20.14 22.34
CA ARG A 124 -6.77 -21.42 22.66
C ARG A 124 -5.84 -21.95 21.57
N TYR A 125 -5.84 -21.33 20.38
CA TYR A 125 -5.01 -21.74 19.25
C TYR A 125 -3.77 -20.86 19.13
N THR A 126 -2.66 -21.40 18.63
CA THR A 126 -1.43 -20.61 18.46
C THR A 126 -1.52 -19.66 17.26
N LEU A 127 -2.32 -20.01 16.27
CA LEU A 127 -2.62 -19.18 15.10
C LEU A 127 -3.99 -19.52 14.52
N VAL A 128 -4.67 -18.51 13.96
CA VAL A 128 -5.88 -18.68 13.16
C VAL A 128 -5.86 -17.77 11.92
N ASP A 129 -6.58 -18.19 10.89
CA ASP A 129 -6.94 -17.36 9.72
C ASP A 129 -8.41 -16.92 9.77
N ASP A 130 -8.76 -15.93 8.96
CA ASP A 130 -10.16 -15.51 8.78
C ASP A 130 -11.02 -16.62 8.16
N TYR A 131 -12.32 -16.60 8.48
CA TYR A 131 -13.27 -17.52 7.88
C TYR A 131 -13.37 -17.34 6.36
N ARG A 132 -13.31 -18.46 5.63
CA ARG A 132 -13.58 -18.59 4.19
C ARG A 132 -14.40 -19.84 3.93
N PHE A 133 -15.46 -19.71 3.14
CA PHE A 133 -16.39 -20.82 2.84
C PHE A 133 -16.97 -21.49 4.10
N GLY A 134 -17.08 -20.76 5.21
CA GLY A 134 -17.54 -21.30 6.50
C GLY A 134 -16.48 -22.02 7.35
N PHE A 135 -15.21 -22.02 6.94
CA PHE A 135 -14.11 -22.64 7.70
C PHE A 135 -13.01 -21.64 8.04
N ALA A 136 -12.35 -21.85 9.17
CA ALA A 136 -11.14 -21.12 9.56
C ALA A 136 -9.99 -22.10 9.80
N ARG A 137 -8.79 -21.76 9.31
CA ARG A 137 -7.57 -22.50 9.64
C ARG A 137 -7.22 -22.23 11.09
N ILE A 138 -6.87 -23.30 11.82
CA ILE A 138 -6.33 -23.24 13.18
C ILE A 138 -4.96 -23.93 13.21
N VAL A 139 -4.09 -23.49 14.11
CA VAL A 139 -2.81 -24.15 14.37
C VAL A 139 -2.72 -24.57 15.84
N VAL A 140 -2.30 -25.81 16.05
CA VAL A 140 -2.03 -26.44 17.36
C VAL A 140 -0.69 -27.17 17.26
N ASP A 141 0.25 -26.85 18.14
CA ASP A 141 1.58 -27.47 18.19
C ASP A 141 2.31 -27.50 16.83
N GLY A 142 2.16 -26.42 16.06
CA GLY A 142 2.77 -26.26 14.72
C GLY A 142 2.07 -27.01 13.59
N LYS A 143 0.91 -27.63 13.85
CA LYS A 143 0.10 -28.36 12.85
C LYS A 143 -1.20 -27.61 12.56
N ALA A 144 -1.57 -27.55 11.29
CA ALA A 144 -2.74 -26.86 10.78
C ALA A 144 -3.94 -27.81 10.63
N GLY A 145 -5.13 -27.32 11.00
CA GLY A 145 -6.43 -27.97 10.83
C GLY A 145 -7.51 -26.95 10.46
N LEU A 146 -8.77 -27.40 10.36
CA LEU A 146 -9.92 -26.54 10.07
C LEU A 146 -10.99 -26.66 11.14
N ILE A 147 -11.57 -25.54 11.54
CA ILE A 147 -12.80 -25.49 12.32
C ILE A 147 -13.94 -24.92 11.48
N ASP A 148 -15.16 -25.30 11.78
CA ASP A 148 -16.35 -24.65 11.24
C ASP A 148 -16.71 -23.36 12.01
N ARG A 149 -17.83 -22.75 11.62
CA ARG A 149 -18.37 -21.56 12.29
C ARG A 149 -18.64 -21.83 13.77
N ASP A 150 -19.12 -23.00 14.17
CA ASP A 150 -19.42 -23.27 15.57
C ASP A 150 -18.19 -23.65 16.40
N GLY A 151 -17.00 -23.53 15.81
CA GLY A 151 -15.73 -23.81 16.46
C GLY A 151 -15.40 -25.29 16.57
N GLN A 152 -16.21 -26.14 15.91
CA GLN A 152 -15.99 -27.58 15.88
C GLN A 152 -14.88 -27.91 14.90
N VAL A 153 -14.00 -28.82 15.31
CA VAL A 153 -12.91 -29.29 14.46
C VAL A 153 -13.50 -30.13 13.33
N VAL A 154 -13.39 -29.63 12.11
CA VAL A 154 -13.80 -30.32 10.88
C VAL A 154 -12.65 -31.17 10.36
N ILE A 155 -11.43 -30.62 10.35
CA ILE A 155 -10.20 -31.33 10.00
C ILE A 155 -9.20 -31.17 11.16
N ALA A 156 -8.74 -32.29 11.70
CA ALA A 156 -7.80 -32.29 12.82
C ALA A 156 -6.48 -31.58 12.46
N PRO A 157 -5.82 -30.90 13.42
CA PRO A 157 -4.50 -30.29 13.20
C PRO A 157 -3.40 -31.34 12.95
N THR A 158 -3.21 -31.75 11.69
CA THR A 158 -2.24 -32.78 11.29
C THR A 158 -1.38 -32.37 10.09
N TYR A 159 -1.69 -31.26 9.43
CA TYR A 159 -1.02 -30.80 8.23
C TYR A 159 0.02 -29.71 8.55
N ALA A 160 0.99 -29.49 7.68
CA ALA A 160 1.84 -28.30 7.78
C ALA A 160 1.02 -27.05 7.43
N HIS A 161 0.18 -27.16 6.40
CA HIS A 161 -0.72 -26.10 5.98
C HIS A 161 -2.02 -26.68 5.41
N ILE A 162 -3.15 -25.99 5.61
CA ILE A 162 -4.45 -26.35 5.02
C ILE A 162 -5.26 -25.10 4.73
N VAL A 163 -5.88 -25.00 3.55
CA VAL A 163 -6.71 -23.86 3.17
C VAL A 163 -8.02 -24.32 2.51
N ALA A 164 -9.12 -23.68 2.89
CA ALA A 164 -10.39 -23.89 2.22
C ALA A 164 -10.42 -23.21 0.85
N ILE A 165 -10.71 -23.98 -0.20
CA ILE A 165 -10.85 -23.52 -1.58
C ILE A 165 -12.29 -23.68 -2.11
N GLY A 166 -13.19 -24.21 -1.26
CA GLY A 166 -14.62 -24.35 -1.50
C GLY A 166 -15.32 -24.87 -0.24
N PRO A 167 -16.66 -25.03 -0.27
CA PRO A 167 -17.44 -25.51 0.86
C PRO A 167 -17.17 -26.98 1.23
N ASP A 168 -16.57 -27.74 0.33
CA ASP A 168 -16.33 -29.18 0.47
C ASP A 168 -14.95 -29.62 -0.06
N ARG A 169 -14.02 -28.67 -0.26
CA ARG A 169 -12.68 -28.91 -0.82
C ARG A 169 -11.61 -28.12 -0.09
N PHE A 170 -10.57 -28.80 0.39
CA PHE A 170 -9.47 -28.19 1.13
C PHE A 170 -8.11 -28.58 0.55
N ARG A 171 -7.26 -27.59 0.27
CA ARG A 171 -5.89 -27.82 -0.21
C ARG A 171 -4.96 -28.02 0.98
N ILE A 172 -4.08 -29.02 0.92
CA ILE A 172 -3.21 -29.43 2.03
C ILE A 172 -1.72 -29.48 1.67
N TRP A 173 -0.89 -29.26 2.69
CA TRP A 173 0.54 -29.52 2.69
C TRP A 173 0.85 -30.42 3.88
N LYS A 174 1.51 -31.56 3.68
CA LYS A 174 1.92 -32.48 4.75
C LYS A 174 3.21 -31.97 5.43
N ILE A 175 3.43 -32.47 6.64
CA ILE A 175 4.64 -32.18 7.41
C ILE A 175 5.74 -33.11 6.88
N ASP A 176 6.77 -32.55 6.24
CA ASP A 176 7.96 -33.32 5.91
C ASP A 176 8.83 -33.53 7.15
N PRO A 177 9.39 -34.73 7.37
CA PRO A 177 10.36 -34.96 8.42
C PRO A 177 11.69 -34.27 8.06
N GLY A 178 11.81 -32.98 8.37
CA GLY A 178 13.04 -32.20 8.19
C GLY A 178 12.84 -30.70 7.97
N THR A 179 11.64 -30.25 7.63
CA THR A 179 11.33 -28.82 7.43
C THR A 179 11.03 -28.12 8.77
N PRO A 180 11.58 -26.91 9.01
CA PRO A 180 11.28 -26.12 10.20
C PRO A 180 9.77 -25.90 10.37
N ARG A 181 9.29 -25.94 11.61
CA ARG A 181 7.88 -25.77 11.96
C ARG A 181 7.41 -24.35 11.64
N VAL A 182 6.12 -24.21 11.30
CA VAL A 182 5.43 -22.99 10.83
C VAL A 182 5.28 -21.92 11.93
N GLU A 183 6.34 -21.62 12.68
CA GLU A 183 6.34 -20.48 13.62
C GLU A 183 6.66 -19.15 12.92
N ASP A 184 7.19 -19.15 11.69
CA ASP A 184 7.75 -17.94 11.05
C ASP A 184 7.14 -17.51 9.69
N GLU A 185 6.11 -18.19 9.15
CA GLU A 185 5.56 -17.81 7.83
C GLU A 185 4.32 -16.93 7.89
N VAL A 186 4.54 -15.61 7.99
CA VAL A 186 3.62 -14.62 7.41
C VAL A 186 4.09 -14.32 5.99
N HIS A 187 3.85 -15.23 5.04
CA HIS A 187 4.19 -14.98 3.63
C HIS A 187 3.10 -14.19 2.92
N TYR A 188 3.44 -12.94 2.61
CA TYR A 188 2.84 -12.17 1.52
C TYR A 188 3.09 -12.90 0.19
N SER A 189 2.03 -13.50 -0.39
CA SER A 189 2.06 -13.96 -1.78
C SER A 189 1.94 -12.76 -2.73
N GLY A 190 3.07 -12.14 -3.03
CA GLY A 190 3.22 -11.10 -4.04
C GLY A 190 4.38 -11.41 -4.96
N LEU A 191 4.52 -12.66 -5.40
CA LEU A 191 5.53 -13.01 -6.40
C LEU A 191 5.09 -12.43 -7.76
N GLY A 192 5.54 -11.21 -8.04
CA GLY A 192 5.80 -10.77 -9.40
C GLY A 192 6.80 -11.73 -10.02
N ARG A 193 6.31 -12.82 -10.62
CA ARG A 193 7.15 -13.79 -11.34
C ARG A 193 7.89 -13.02 -12.43
N ARG A 194 9.23 -13.08 -12.41
CA ARG A 194 10.07 -12.63 -13.52
C ARG A 194 9.68 -13.47 -14.73
N ILE A 195 9.05 -12.86 -15.73
CA ILE A 195 8.55 -13.57 -16.90
C ILE A 195 9.74 -13.95 -17.77
N THR A 196 10.13 -15.23 -17.77
CA THR A 196 11.25 -15.76 -18.55
C THR A 196 10.76 -16.49 -19.80
N GLY A 197 11.57 -16.50 -20.87
CA GLY A 197 11.30 -17.29 -22.08
C GLY A 197 11.41 -18.80 -21.89
N LYS A 198 12.14 -19.27 -20.87
CA LYS A 198 12.19 -20.69 -20.50
C LYS A 198 11.07 -21.06 -19.55
N ILE A 199 10.51 -22.26 -19.73
CA ILE A 199 9.64 -22.92 -18.74
C ILE A 199 10.54 -23.63 -17.75
N ARG A 200 10.35 -23.39 -16.45
CA ARG A 200 11.00 -24.17 -15.40
C ARG A 200 10.08 -25.32 -15.00
N ASP A 201 10.66 -26.48 -14.83
CA ASP A 201 10.03 -27.56 -14.06
C ASP A 201 10.16 -27.17 -12.58
N ASP A 202 9.25 -26.30 -12.12
CA ASP A 202 9.16 -25.98 -10.70
C ASP A 202 8.47 -27.18 -10.03
N ASP A 203 9.29 -28.08 -9.48
CA ASP A 203 8.91 -29.08 -8.49
C ASP A 203 8.48 -28.42 -7.16
N ASP A 204 8.85 -27.15 -6.96
CA ASP A 204 8.81 -26.38 -5.70
C ASP A 204 7.42 -25.86 -5.28
N VAL A 205 6.37 -26.64 -5.47
CA VAL A 205 5.21 -26.48 -4.60
C VAL A 205 4.85 -27.86 -4.09
N ASP A 206 5.27 -28.16 -2.87
CA ASP A 206 4.92 -29.36 -2.08
C ASP A 206 3.41 -29.42 -1.80
N GLU A 207 2.57 -29.31 -2.83
CA GLU A 207 1.13 -29.45 -2.75
C GLU A 207 0.81 -30.95 -2.66
N TYR A 208 0.57 -31.41 -1.44
CA TYR A 208 0.26 -32.81 -1.14
C TYR A 208 -1.18 -33.21 -1.51
N GLY A 209 -1.96 -32.31 -2.11
CA GLY A 209 -3.26 -32.60 -2.72
C GLY A 209 -4.43 -31.76 -2.21
N THR A 210 -5.62 -32.15 -2.64
CA THR A 210 -6.91 -31.64 -2.14
C THR A 210 -7.64 -32.76 -1.41
N ILE A 211 -8.25 -32.46 -0.27
CA ILE A 211 -9.10 -33.38 0.48
C ILE A 211 -10.56 -32.91 0.47
N ASP A 212 -11.48 -33.86 0.68
CA ASP A 212 -12.88 -33.58 0.97
C ASP A 212 -13.10 -33.25 2.46
N ARG A 213 -14.36 -33.04 2.84
CA ARG A 213 -14.73 -32.76 4.24
C ARG A 213 -14.48 -33.92 5.20
N ALA A 214 -14.37 -35.15 4.70
CA ALA A 214 -14.04 -36.33 5.49
C ALA A 214 -12.53 -36.56 5.60
N GLY A 215 -11.70 -35.65 5.06
CA GLY A 215 -10.24 -35.80 5.05
C GLY A 215 -9.74 -36.79 4.00
N ARG A 216 -10.59 -37.25 3.08
CA ARG A 216 -10.21 -38.19 2.03
C ARG A 216 -9.54 -37.43 0.91
N LEU A 217 -8.43 -37.96 0.42
CA LEU A 217 -7.72 -37.40 -0.72
C LEU A 217 -8.62 -37.47 -1.96
N ILE A 218 -8.77 -36.34 -2.63
CA ILE A 218 -9.50 -36.24 -3.89
C ILE A 218 -8.48 -36.40 -4.99
N GLU A 219 -8.45 -37.61 -5.53
CA GLU A 219 -7.69 -37.93 -6.73
C GLU A 219 -8.31 -37.25 -7.97
N PRO A 220 -7.47 -36.85 -8.94
CA PRO A 220 -6.02 -37.04 -8.95
C PRO A 220 -5.24 -35.96 -8.17
N LEU A 221 -4.14 -36.38 -7.55
CA LEU A 221 -3.12 -35.49 -7.00
C LEU A 221 -2.47 -34.64 -8.12
N GLY A 222 -2.66 -33.33 -8.07
CA GLY A 222 -2.12 -32.41 -9.07
C GLY A 222 -2.53 -30.96 -8.82
N ARG A 223 -1.75 -30.01 -9.32
CA ARG A 223 -2.06 -28.58 -9.21
C ARG A 223 -3.20 -28.20 -10.17
N SER A 224 -4.00 -27.21 -9.81
CA SER A 224 -5.03 -26.67 -10.71
C SER A 224 -4.40 -26.19 -12.01
N PHE A 225 -4.89 -26.65 -13.17
CA PHE A 225 -4.40 -26.16 -14.46
C PHE A 225 -4.86 -24.72 -14.71
N ASP A 226 -6.13 -24.43 -14.42
CA ASP A 226 -6.75 -23.12 -14.55
C ASP A 226 -7.46 -22.76 -13.24
N SER A 227 -7.35 -21.52 -12.77
CA SER A 227 -8.07 -21.07 -11.58
C SER A 227 -9.56 -20.85 -11.85
N ALA A 228 -9.94 -20.64 -13.11
CA ALA A 228 -11.34 -20.51 -13.53
C ALA A 228 -12.04 -21.88 -13.65
N ASP A 229 -11.28 -22.95 -13.88
CA ASP A 229 -11.78 -24.32 -13.90
C ASP A 229 -10.86 -25.24 -13.08
N PRO A 230 -11.09 -25.32 -11.76
CA PRO A 230 -10.27 -26.15 -10.89
C PRO A 230 -10.52 -27.65 -11.06
N SER A 231 -11.43 -28.06 -11.95
CA SER A 231 -11.70 -29.47 -12.23
C SER A 231 -10.63 -30.10 -13.12
N ILE A 232 -9.83 -29.30 -13.83
CA ILE A 232 -8.70 -29.77 -14.64
C ILE A 232 -7.40 -29.62 -13.83
N ARG A 233 -6.69 -30.73 -13.67
CA ARG A 233 -5.47 -30.85 -12.86
C ARG A 233 -4.27 -31.14 -13.74
N LEU A 234 -3.15 -30.49 -13.42
CA LEU A 234 -1.82 -30.85 -13.88
C LEU A 234 -1.29 -31.98 -13.01
N VAL A 235 -1.14 -33.16 -13.61
CA VAL A 235 -0.76 -34.40 -12.92
C VAL A 235 0.54 -34.91 -13.54
N ARG A 236 1.48 -35.32 -12.69
CA ARG A 236 2.78 -35.83 -13.12
C ARG A 236 2.84 -37.35 -12.96
N HIS A 237 3.29 -38.05 -14.00
CA HIS A 237 3.56 -39.49 -13.98
C HIS A 237 4.81 -39.77 -14.82
N ASP A 238 5.71 -40.63 -14.34
CA ASP A 238 6.99 -40.95 -15.02
C ASP A 238 7.77 -39.73 -15.50
N GLN A 239 7.88 -38.72 -14.63
CA GLN A 239 8.55 -37.44 -14.90
C GLN A 239 7.89 -36.58 -15.99
N LYS A 240 6.74 -36.99 -16.53
CA LYS A 240 5.98 -36.24 -17.53
C LYS A 240 4.70 -35.66 -16.94
N TRP A 241 4.31 -34.48 -17.43
CA TRP A 241 3.09 -33.80 -17.06
C TRP A 241 1.95 -34.12 -18.03
N GLY A 242 0.75 -34.34 -17.49
CA GLY A 242 -0.51 -34.50 -18.20
C GLY A 242 -1.61 -33.61 -17.61
N LEU A 243 -2.76 -33.60 -18.28
CA LEU A 243 -3.97 -32.92 -17.82
C LEU A 243 -5.04 -33.97 -17.52
N GLN A 244 -5.55 -33.97 -16.30
CA GLN A 244 -6.56 -34.93 -15.86
C GLN A 244 -7.78 -34.19 -15.33
N ARG A 245 -8.98 -34.73 -15.59
CA ARG A 245 -10.23 -34.22 -15.01
C ARG A 245 -10.40 -34.70 -13.58
N ALA A 246 -11.30 -34.05 -12.85
CA ALA A 246 -11.65 -34.40 -11.48
C ALA A 246 -12.23 -35.81 -11.31
N ASP A 247 -12.74 -36.43 -12.37
CA ASP A 247 -13.21 -37.83 -12.37
C ASP A 247 -12.09 -38.85 -12.63
N GLY A 248 -10.84 -38.40 -12.77
CA GLY A 248 -9.68 -39.24 -13.08
C GLY A 248 -9.51 -39.55 -14.57
N SER A 249 -10.40 -39.07 -15.46
CA SER A 249 -10.19 -39.23 -16.90
C SER A 249 -9.08 -38.32 -17.41
N TRP A 250 -8.19 -38.84 -18.26
CA TRP A 250 -7.16 -38.03 -18.89
C TRP A 250 -7.77 -37.14 -19.98
N LEU A 251 -7.55 -35.84 -19.86
CA LEU A 251 -7.73 -34.89 -20.97
C LEU A 251 -6.50 -34.94 -21.90
N ILE A 252 -5.32 -35.03 -21.28
CA ILE A 252 -4.04 -35.29 -21.94
C ILE A 252 -3.26 -36.24 -21.03
N GLU A 253 -2.95 -37.43 -21.53
CA GLU A 253 -2.06 -38.35 -20.80
C GLU A 253 -0.67 -37.72 -20.57
N PRO A 254 0.04 -38.12 -19.49
CA PRO A 254 1.35 -37.59 -19.15
C PRO A 254 2.34 -37.71 -20.31
N ARG A 255 2.75 -36.55 -20.86
CA ARG A 255 3.72 -36.50 -21.98
C ARG A 255 4.56 -35.23 -22.05
N PHE A 256 4.15 -34.15 -21.38
CA PHE A 256 4.89 -32.90 -21.41
C PHE A 256 6.09 -32.94 -20.49
N ASP A 257 7.21 -32.35 -20.90
CA ASP A 257 8.37 -32.16 -20.04
C ASP A 257 8.10 -31.11 -18.97
N ALA A 258 7.36 -30.05 -19.33
CA ALA A 258 6.94 -28.99 -18.43
C ALA A 258 5.68 -28.31 -18.99
N VAL A 259 4.88 -27.69 -18.12
CA VAL A 259 3.66 -26.96 -18.52
C VAL A 259 3.27 -25.96 -17.45
N ASP A 260 2.92 -24.74 -17.85
CA ASP A 260 2.48 -23.69 -16.93
C ASP A 260 0.95 -23.49 -16.93
N THR A 261 0.48 -22.47 -16.21
CA THR A 261 -0.95 -22.11 -16.12
C THR A 261 -1.32 -21.10 -17.22
N PRO A 262 -2.56 -21.09 -17.74
CA PRO A 262 -2.97 -20.24 -18.85
C PRO A 262 -3.25 -18.78 -18.42
N TRP A 263 -2.22 -18.05 -17.96
CA TRP A 263 -2.32 -16.67 -17.46
C TRP A 263 -2.94 -15.68 -18.47
N GLY A 264 -2.81 -15.96 -19.78
CA GLY A 264 -3.44 -15.23 -20.88
C GLY A 264 -4.53 -16.01 -21.63
N GLY A 265 -4.99 -17.15 -21.12
CA GLY A 265 -5.88 -18.08 -21.82
C GLY A 265 -5.17 -19.15 -22.65
N LEU A 266 -3.85 -19.02 -22.83
CA LEU A 266 -2.96 -20.05 -23.39
C LEU A 266 -1.86 -20.35 -22.37
N ALA A 267 -1.60 -21.64 -22.12
CA ALA A 267 -0.50 -22.12 -21.32
C ALA A 267 0.64 -22.57 -22.24
N ARG A 268 1.89 -22.31 -21.83
CA ARG A 268 3.07 -22.87 -22.49
C ARG A 268 3.25 -24.31 -22.01
N PHE A 269 3.65 -25.18 -22.93
CA PHE A 269 4.10 -26.52 -22.60
C PHE A 269 5.40 -26.83 -23.33
N SER A 270 6.22 -27.70 -22.75
CA SER A 270 7.41 -28.23 -23.41
C SER A 270 7.22 -29.71 -23.74
N LEU A 271 7.64 -30.09 -24.94
CA LEU A 271 7.69 -31.47 -25.41
C LEU A 271 9.00 -31.68 -26.18
N ASN A 272 9.82 -32.63 -25.73
CA ASN A 272 11.15 -32.90 -26.22
C ASN A 272 12.05 -31.64 -26.25
N GLY A 273 11.95 -30.82 -25.21
CA GLY A 273 12.72 -29.58 -25.08
C GLY A 273 12.28 -28.43 -25.99
N ARG A 274 11.22 -28.61 -26.78
CA ARG A 274 10.60 -27.54 -27.59
C ARG A 274 9.34 -27.02 -26.92
N ILE A 275 9.04 -25.74 -27.07
CA ILE A 275 7.92 -25.06 -26.42
C ILE A 275 6.82 -24.78 -27.43
N GLY A 276 5.58 -25.11 -27.04
CA GLY A 276 4.34 -24.78 -27.75
C GLY A 276 3.31 -24.15 -26.80
N PHE A 277 2.10 -23.94 -27.30
CA PHE A 277 0.98 -23.38 -26.53
C PHE A 277 -0.25 -24.26 -26.60
N ILE A 278 -0.88 -24.49 -25.45
CA ILE A 278 -2.15 -25.21 -25.31
C ILE A 278 -3.24 -24.28 -24.78
N GLY A 279 -4.46 -24.45 -25.27
CA GLY A 279 -5.64 -23.76 -24.77
C GLY A 279 -6.17 -24.39 -23.48
N ARG A 280 -7.14 -23.71 -22.85
CA ARG A 280 -7.83 -24.18 -21.63
C ARG A 280 -8.47 -25.57 -21.78
N SER A 281 -8.88 -25.92 -23.00
CA SER A 281 -9.46 -27.24 -23.32
C SER A 281 -8.43 -28.35 -23.48
N GLY A 282 -7.14 -28.07 -23.28
CA GLY A 282 -6.05 -29.01 -23.54
C GLY A 282 -5.71 -29.20 -25.02
N ARG A 283 -6.37 -28.47 -25.93
CA ARG A 283 -6.02 -28.50 -27.36
C ARG A 283 -4.70 -27.76 -27.58
N VAL A 284 -3.78 -28.36 -28.32
CA VAL A 284 -2.59 -27.68 -28.84
C VAL A 284 -3.07 -26.60 -29.80
N VAL A 285 -2.68 -25.36 -29.51
CA VAL A 285 -2.98 -24.18 -30.34
C VAL A 285 -1.76 -23.83 -31.19
N VAL A 286 -0.56 -23.97 -30.61
CA VAL A 286 0.71 -23.77 -31.30
C VAL A 286 1.60 -24.97 -31.01
N GLU A 287 2.08 -25.61 -32.07
CA GLU A 287 2.93 -26.79 -31.98
C GLU A 287 4.26 -26.50 -31.25
N PRO A 288 4.85 -27.48 -30.55
CA PRO A 288 6.06 -27.29 -29.77
C PRO A 288 7.29 -27.26 -30.68
N ILE A 289 7.62 -26.07 -31.19
CA ILE A 289 8.72 -25.87 -32.15
C ILE A 289 9.77 -24.84 -31.69
N PHE A 290 9.48 -24.08 -30.63
CA PHE A 290 10.34 -22.99 -30.16
C PHE A 290 11.34 -23.45 -29.10
N ASP A 291 12.53 -22.84 -29.06
CA ASP A 291 13.50 -23.07 -27.98
C ASP A 291 13.14 -22.28 -26.71
N GLU A 292 12.58 -21.08 -26.89
CA GLU A 292 12.08 -20.21 -25.81
C GLU A 292 10.75 -19.57 -26.23
N ALA A 293 9.84 -19.35 -25.29
CA ALA A 293 8.61 -18.62 -25.53
C ALA A 293 8.17 -17.86 -24.28
N TRP A 294 7.82 -16.58 -24.42
CA TRP A 294 7.21 -15.80 -23.35
C TRP A 294 5.71 -16.12 -23.26
N PRO A 295 5.09 -16.07 -22.07
CA PRO A 295 3.66 -16.32 -21.90
C PRO A 295 2.81 -15.18 -22.48
N PHE A 296 1.63 -15.52 -22.99
CA PHE A 296 0.62 -14.52 -23.35
C PHE A 296 0.13 -13.77 -22.11
N ARG A 297 0.03 -12.44 -22.20
CA ARG A 297 -0.56 -11.60 -21.17
C ARG A 297 -2.10 -11.65 -21.24
N PRO A 298 -2.83 -11.48 -20.12
CA PRO A 298 -4.31 -11.50 -20.10
C PRO A 298 -4.98 -10.70 -21.23
N PHE A 299 -4.49 -9.48 -21.47
CA PHE A 299 -5.03 -8.56 -22.47
C PHE A 299 -4.18 -8.46 -23.75
N GLY A 300 -3.02 -9.13 -23.81
CA GLY A 300 -2.10 -9.04 -24.94
C GLY A 300 -2.49 -9.97 -26.10
N SER A 301 -2.39 -9.49 -27.33
CA SER A 301 -2.65 -10.30 -28.53
C SER A 301 -1.43 -11.04 -29.07
N TYR A 302 -0.22 -10.68 -28.59
CA TYR A 302 1.05 -11.18 -29.11
C TYR A 302 1.99 -11.64 -27.99
N THR A 303 2.95 -12.48 -28.36
CA THR A 303 4.09 -12.86 -27.49
C THR A 303 5.37 -13.04 -28.31
N VAL A 304 6.50 -13.08 -27.60
CA VAL A 304 7.82 -13.30 -28.16
C VAL A 304 8.18 -14.78 -28.07
N VAL A 305 8.75 -15.33 -29.14
CA VAL A 305 9.30 -16.69 -29.22
C VAL A 305 10.70 -16.67 -29.81
N ARG A 306 11.50 -17.70 -29.55
CA ARG A 306 12.86 -17.87 -30.07
C ARG A 306 13.01 -19.25 -30.72
N GLN A 307 13.63 -19.29 -31.89
CA GLN A 307 14.05 -20.52 -32.56
C GLN A 307 15.47 -20.33 -33.10
N GLY A 308 16.43 -21.04 -32.53
CA GLY A 308 17.86 -20.82 -32.76
C GLY A 308 18.26 -19.39 -32.36
N GLN A 309 18.94 -18.68 -33.27
CA GLN A 309 19.35 -17.29 -33.06
C GLN A 309 18.25 -16.27 -33.40
N THR A 310 17.18 -16.70 -34.05
CA THR A 310 16.13 -15.82 -34.52
C THR A 310 14.99 -15.74 -33.50
N MET A 311 14.59 -14.52 -33.16
CA MET A 311 13.39 -14.25 -32.38
C MET A 311 12.22 -13.94 -33.33
N ALA A 312 11.01 -14.22 -32.90
CA ALA A 312 9.79 -13.89 -33.62
C ALA A 312 8.70 -13.39 -32.69
N VAL A 313 7.79 -12.60 -33.25
CA VAL A 313 6.53 -12.23 -32.59
C VAL A 313 5.42 -13.06 -33.22
N ILE A 314 4.62 -13.71 -32.38
CA ILE A 314 3.47 -14.50 -32.82
C ILE A 314 2.18 -13.99 -32.18
N ASP A 315 1.06 -14.14 -32.89
CA ASP A 315 -0.27 -13.95 -32.32
C ASP A 315 -0.74 -15.18 -31.52
N ARG A 316 -1.96 -15.11 -30.96
CA ARG A 316 -2.56 -16.20 -30.18
C ARG A 316 -2.87 -17.47 -30.99
N ALA A 317 -2.93 -17.39 -32.32
CA ALA A 317 -3.07 -18.56 -33.19
C ALA A 317 -1.69 -19.14 -33.59
N GLY A 318 -0.59 -18.51 -33.18
CA GLY A 318 0.76 -18.88 -33.56
C GLY A 318 1.21 -18.31 -34.90
N ALA A 319 0.42 -17.43 -35.52
CA ALA A 319 0.81 -16.79 -36.76
C ALA A 319 1.96 -15.81 -36.51
N VAL A 320 3.03 -15.94 -37.30
CA VAL A 320 4.21 -15.08 -37.18
C VAL A 320 3.89 -13.70 -37.74
N SER A 321 4.00 -12.69 -36.88
CA SER A 321 3.91 -11.28 -37.27
C SER A 321 5.20 -10.82 -37.96
N PHE A 322 6.34 -11.00 -37.31
CA PHE A 322 7.66 -10.75 -37.89
C PHE A 322 8.76 -11.57 -37.20
N ARG A 323 9.95 -11.60 -37.82
CA ARG A 323 11.17 -12.23 -37.31
C ARG A 323 12.30 -11.21 -37.20
N ILE A 324 13.19 -11.40 -36.24
CA ILE A 324 14.37 -10.57 -36.04
C ILE A 324 15.52 -11.37 -35.43
N ASP A 325 16.73 -11.14 -35.95
CA ASP A 325 17.96 -11.59 -35.30
C ASP A 325 18.37 -10.55 -34.24
N ALA A 326 18.12 -10.88 -32.97
CA ALA A 326 18.35 -10.01 -31.82
C ALA A 326 18.71 -10.84 -30.58
N ASP A 327 19.50 -10.22 -29.70
CA ASP A 327 19.86 -10.79 -28.40
C ASP A 327 18.63 -10.80 -27.48
N GLU A 328 17.85 -9.72 -27.50
CA GLU A 328 16.63 -9.54 -26.71
C GLU A 328 15.55 -8.83 -27.53
N LEU A 329 14.28 -9.15 -27.25
CA LEU A 329 13.11 -8.50 -27.81
C LEU A 329 12.04 -8.36 -26.72
N GLN A 330 11.56 -7.15 -26.52
CA GLN A 330 10.63 -6.80 -25.45
C GLN A 330 9.53 -5.87 -25.97
N ASP A 331 8.32 -6.05 -25.47
CA ASP A 331 7.20 -5.15 -25.76
C ASP A 331 7.39 -3.82 -25.01
N LEU A 332 7.23 -2.70 -25.72
CA LEU A 332 7.30 -1.35 -25.13
C LEU A 332 6.19 -1.09 -24.11
N ASP A 333 5.10 -1.84 -24.17
CA ASP A 333 3.92 -1.58 -23.36
C ASP A 333 3.86 -2.49 -22.14
N VAL A 334 4.64 -2.15 -21.10
CA VAL A 334 4.58 -2.89 -19.83
C VAL A 334 3.40 -2.46 -18.94
N HIS A 335 2.73 -1.33 -19.25
CA HIS A 335 1.78 -0.68 -18.34
C HIS A 335 0.42 -0.27 -18.95
N ALA A 336 0.29 -0.09 -20.26
CA ALA A 336 -0.99 0.19 -20.88
C ALA A 336 -1.73 -1.12 -21.19
N ARG A 337 -3.02 -1.13 -20.88
CA ARG A 337 -3.93 -2.27 -21.06
C ARG A 337 -4.34 -2.41 -22.54
N SER A 338 -3.42 -2.17 -23.47
CA SER A 338 -3.68 -2.21 -24.90
C SER A 338 -3.68 -3.66 -25.41
N ALA A 339 -4.60 -3.95 -26.33
CA ALA A 339 -4.65 -5.25 -27.00
C ALA A 339 -3.54 -5.42 -28.06
N ALA A 340 -3.01 -4.31 -28.60
CA ALA A 340 -1.95 -4.29 -29.60
C ALA A 340 -0.70 -3.58 -29.06
N PRO A 341 0.52 -4.10 -29.36
CA PRO A 341 1.77 -3.50 -28.93
C PRO A 341 1.95 -2.14 -29.60
N LEU A 342 2.52 -1.18 -28.87
CA LEU A 342 2.86 0.15 -29.39
C LEU A 342 4.19 0.14 -30.19
N GLY A 343 4.93 -0.96 -30.12
CA GLY A 343 6.22 -1.19 -30.76
C GLY A 343 7.03 -2.20 -29.94
N TRP A 344 8.24 -2.51 -30.40
CA TRP A 344 9.12 -3.50 -29.77
C TRP A 344 10.51 -2.93 -29.54
N SER A 345 10.98 -2.93 -28.30
CA SER A 345 12.39 -2.69 -27.98
C SER A 345 13.19 -3.93 -28.29
N PHE A 346 14.25 -3.80 -29.07
CA PHE A 346 15.15 -4.91 -29.39
C PHE A 346 16.58 -4.56 -28.99
N LYS A 347 17.37 -5.59 -28.70
CA LYS A 347 18.79 -5.46 -28.38
C LYS A 347 19.63 -6.29 -29.34
N ARG A 348 20.68 -5.69 -29.88
CA ARG A 348 21.64 -6.34 -30.76
C ARG A 348 23.04 -5.85 -30.43
N ASN A 349 23.97 -6.78 -30.23
CA ASN A 349 25.36 -6.50 -29.85
C ASN A 349 25.45 -5.61 -28.60
N GLY A 350 24.57 -5.84 -27.62
CA GLY A 350 24.54 -5.06 -26.38
C GLY A 350 23.86 -3.69 -26.47
N ARG A 351 23.47 -3.22 -27.67
CA ARG A 351 22.83 -1.92 -27.90
C ARG A 351 21.34 -2.08 -28.16
N TRP A 352 20.55 -1.10 -27.74
CA TRP A 352 19.10 -1.09 -27.87
C TRP A 352 18.65 -0.31 -29.09
N GLY A 353 17.57 -0.77 -29.72
CA GLY A 353 16.86 -0.12 -30.81
C GLY A 353 15.35 -0.29 -30.66
N LEU A 354 14.60 0.24 -31.63
CA LEU A 354 13.14 0.27 -31.63
C LEU A 354 12.58 -0.22 -32.97
N LEU A 355 11.59 -1.11 -32.90
CA LEU A 355 10.74 -1.52 -34.00
C LEU A 355 9.32 -0.98 -33.81
N ASP A 356 8.62 -0.76 -34.92
CA ASP A 356 7.18 -0.52 -34.92
C ASP A 356 6.42 -1.84 -34.64
N PRO A 357 5.08 -1.80 -34.48
CA PRO A 357 4.30 -3.01 -34.21
C PRO A 357 4.43 -4.13 -35.25
N LEU A 358 4.81 -3.80 -36.49
CA LEU A 358 5.00 -4.73 -37.61
C LEU A 358 6.45 -5.22 -37.76
N GLY A 359 7.34 -4.83 -36.85
CA GLY A 359 8.75 -5.24 -36.86
C GLY A 359 9.65 -4.41 -37.78
N ARG A 360 9.18 -3.27 -38.29
CA ARG A 360 10.01 -2.36 -39.10
C ARG A 360 10.87 -1.50 -38.18
N THR A 361 12.14 -1.34 -38.50
CA THR A 361 13.07 -0.52 -37.72
C THR A 361 12.63 0.95 -37.72
N VAL A 362 12.34 1.46 -36.53
CA VAL A 362 12.10 2.89 -36.26
C VAL A 362 13.41 3.54 -35.83
N MET A 363 14.15 2.88 -34.93
CA MET A 363 15.47 3.33 -34.49
C MET A 363 16.44 2.15 -34.48
N PRO A 364 17.66 2.29 -35.05
CA PRO A 364 18.65 1.23 -35.07
C PRO A 364 19.16 0.91 -33.65
N ALA A 365 19.78 -0.28 -33.50
CA ALA A 365 20.38 -0.70 -32.24
C ALA A 365 21.69 0.03 -31.95
N GLU A 366 21.60 1.25 -31.42
CA GLU A 366 22.75 2.09 -31.09
C GLU A 366 22.70 2.73 -29.69
N PHE A 367 21.66 2.44 -28.90
CA PHE A 367 21.40 3.09 -27.61
C PHE A 367 21.88 2.24 -26.42
N ASP A 368 22.25 2.91 -25.32
CA ASP A 368 22.76 2.27 -24.10
C ASP A 368 21.65 1.63 -23.26
N ARG A 369 20.41 2.09 -23.44
CA ARG A 369 19.22 1.62 -22.72
C ARG A 369 18.04 1.44 -23.68
N ALA A 370 17.07 0.63 -23.25
CA ALA A 370 15.80 0.48 -23.97
C ALA A 370 15.14 1.86 -24.16
N ILE A 371 14.71 2.12 -25.40
CA ILE A 371 14.04 3.36 -25.78
C ILE A 371 12.68 3.42 -25.10
N GLN A 372 12.35 4.57 -24.51
CA GLN A 372 11.07 4.79 -23.85
C GLN A 372 10.11 5.50 -24.80
N ARG A 373 8.85 5.06 -24.84
CA ARG A 373 7.78 5.74 -25.58
C ARG A 373 6.84 6.43 -24.61
N CYS A 374 6.68 7.73 -24.79
CA CYS A 374 5.77 8.56 -24.02
C CYS A 374 4.31 8.37 -24.47
N LEU A 375 3.35 8.72 -23.62
CA LEU A 375 1.92 8.54 -23.88
C LEU A 375 1.44 9.34 -25.11
N ASP A 376 2.10 10.45 -25.41
CA ASP A 376 1.86 11.29 -26.57
C ASP A 376 2.57 10.79 -27.85
N GLY A 377 3.33 9.70 -27.76
CA GLY A 377 4.03 9.05 -28.88
C GLY A 377 5.49 9.44 -29.04
N HIS A 378 6.01 10.42 -28.29
CA HIS A 378 7.44 10.78 -28.34
C HIS A 378 8.33 9.67 -27.83
N LEU A 379 9.57 9.67 -28.31
CA LEU A 379 10.58 8.68 -27.94
C LEU A 379 11.72 9.35 -27.19
N ILE A 380 12.14 8.72 -26.10
CA ILE A 380 13.27 9.15 -25.29
C ILE A 380 14.31 8.03 -25.32
N ALA A 381 15.52 8.37 -25.76
CA ALA A 381 16.62 7.42 -25.87
C ALA A 381 17.84 7.91 -25.08
N PHE A 382 18.61 6.96 -24.54
CA PHE A 382 19.81 7.23 -23.76
C PHE A 382 21.04 6.72 -24.51
N LYS A 383 21.98 7.62 -24.81
CA LYS A 383 23.22 7.32 -25.53
C LYS A 383 24.34 8.21 -25.00
N ASP A 384 25.50 7.63 -24.72
CA ASP A 384 26.72 8.33 -24.30
C ASP A 384 26.52 9.19 -23.04
N LYS A 385 25.77 8.64 -22.06
CA LYS A 385 25.37 9.31 -20.80
C LYS A 385 24.42 10.50 -20.95
N GLU A 386 23.88 10.73 -22.14
CA GLU A 386 22.92 11.80 -22.40
C GLU A 386 21.54 11.25 -22.82
N TRP A 387 20.49 11.99 -22.48
CA TRP A 387 19.14 11.74 -22.95
C TRP A 387 18.84 12.59 -24.19
N SER A 388 18.26 11.97 -25.20
CA SER A 388 17.85 12.61 -26.46
C SER A 388 16.40 12.30 -26.78
N HIS A 389 15.75 13.23 -27.44
CA HIS A 389 14.34 13.17 -27.80
C HIS A 389 14.17 12.93 -29.30
N TYR A 390 13.17 12.13 -29.66
CA TYR A 390 12.86 11.77 -31.03
C TYR A 390 11.35 11.77 -31.24
N ARG A 391 10.92 12.03 -32.46
CA ARG A 391 9.51 11.86 -32.86
C ARG A 391 9.15 10.37 -32.89
N ALA A 392 7.87 10.07 -33.00
CA ALA A 392 7.36 8.70 -33.08
C ALA A 392 7.97 7.87 -34.24
N ASP A 393 8.44 8.53 -35.29
CA ASP A 393 9.09 7.92 -36.46
C ASP A 393 10.61 7.70 -36.28
N GLY A 394 11.18 8.07 -35.12
CA GLY A 394 12.61 7.96 -34.84
C GLY A 394 13.46 9.13 -35.33
N SER A 395 12.87 10.14 -35.99
CA SER A 395 13.60 11.34 -36.38
C SER A 395 14.02 12.18 -35.16
N PRO A 396 15.23 12.77 -35.14
CA PRO A 396 15.65 13.63 -34.04
C PRO A 396 14.67 14.78 -33.80
N LEU A 397 14.30 14.97 -32.54
CA LEU A 397 13.50 16.10 -32.09
C LEU A 397 14.43 17.13 -31.46
N GLN A 398 14.75 18.17 -32.24
CA GLN A 398 15.64 19.26 -31.80
C GLN A 398 14.97 20.62 -32.04
N PRO A 399 15.08 21.55 -31.07
CA PRO A 399 14.63 22.92 -31.24
C PRO A 399 15.53 23.67 -32.24
N SER A 400 15.04 24.79 -32.76
CA SER A 400 15.79 25.67 -33.67
C SER A 400 17.09 26.22 -33.06
N ALA A 401 17.15 26.31 -31.73
CA ALA A 401 18.33 26.65 -30.96
C ALA A 401 18.41 25.81 -29.67
N GLY A 402 19.62 25.39 -29.31
CA GLY A 402 19.88 24.64 -28.08
C GLY A 402 19.45 23.17 -28.15
N ARG A 403 19.08 22.60 -27.00
CA ARG A 403 18.64 21.19 -26.89
C ARG A 403 17.59 20.99 -25.81
N ILE A 404 16.73 19.99 -25.95
CA ILE A 404 15.82 19.56 -24.87
C ILE A 404 16.64 18.87 -23.78
N VAL A 405 16.38 19.19 -22.50
CA VAL A 405 17.13 18.67 -21.35
C VAL A 405 16.28 17.85 -20.36
N ASP A 406 15.01 17.62 -20.69
CA ASP A 406 14.14 16.78 -19.86
C ASP A 406 14.51 15.30 -19.95
N GLY A 407 14.60 14.63 -18.78
CA GLY A 407 15.04 13.23 -18.68
C GLY A 407 13.92 12.19 -18.61
N GLY A 408 12.68 12.49 -19.03
CA GLY A 408 11.58 11.53 -18.93
C GLY A 408 10.26 12.00 -19.53
N CYS A 409 9.35 11.05 -19.73
CA CYS A 409 8.01 11.29 -20.27
C CYS A 409 7.15 12.07 -19.28
N ARG A 410 6.53 13.17 -19.73
CA ARG A 410 5.60 13.96 -18.92
C ARG A 410 4.15 13.78 -19.42
N PRO A 411 3.14 13.93 -18.55
CA PRO A 411 1.73 13.86 -18.96
C PRO A 411 1.28 15.00 -19.89
N SER A 412 2.04 16.10 -19.95
CA SER A 412 1.79 17.27 -20.82
C SER A 412 3.01 17.46 -21.74
N PRO A 413 2.83 17.64 -23.06
CA PRO A 413 3.90 17.62 -24.06
C PRO A 413 4.66 18.95 -24.14
N VAL A 414 5.06 19.49 -22.98
CA VAL A 414 5.84 20.72 -22.88
C VAL A 414 7.21 20.37 -22.31
N TYR A 415 8.25 20.70 -23.06
CA TYR A 415 9.62 20.31 -22.77
C TYR A 415 10.49 21.53 -22.47
N VAL A 416 11.46 21.37 -21.56
CA VAL A 416 12.46 22.39 -21.25
C VAL A 416 13.60 22.30 -22.24
N ALA A 417 13.81 23.38 -23.02
CA ALA A 417 14.95 23.53 -23.91
C ALA A 417 16.01 24.43 -23.25
N LYS A 418 17.28 24.06 -23.38
CA LYS A 418 18.44 24.81 -22.88
C LYS A 418 19.22 25.41 -24.04
N VAL A 419 19.41 26.73 -24.01
CA VAL A 419 20.21 27.50 -24.97
C VAL A 419 21.29 28.26 -24.18
N GLY A 420 22.56 27.86 -24.33
CA GLY A 420 23.63 28.35 -23.45
C GLY A 420 23.32 28.03 -21.98
N ASP A 421 23.34 29.03 -21.12
CA ASP A 421 22.99 28.90 -19.68
C ASP A 421 21.53 29.20 -19.35
N LYS A 422 20.71 29.53 -20.36
CA LYS A 422 19.30 29.86 -20.18
C LYS A 422 18.40 28.71 -20.62
N VAL A 423 17.19 28.69 -20.09
CA VAL A 423 16.17 27.70 -20.42
C VAL A 423 14.89 28.36 -20.92
N GLY A 424 14.17 27.66 -21.79
CA GLY A 424 12.88 28.03 -22.37
C GLY A 424 11.96 26.82 -22.48
N LEU A 425 10.79 27.00 -23.09
CA LEU A 425 9.81 25.93 -23.29
C LEU A 425 9.60 25.67 -24.78
N VAL A 426 9.43 24.40 -25.14
CA VAL A 426 9.06 23.96 -26.49
C VAL A 426 7.93 22.95 -26.45
N ASP A 427 7.17 22.87 -27.54
CA ASP A 427 6.10 21.88 -27.71
C ASP A 427 6.64 20.49 -28.11
N ALA A 428 5.72 19.55 -28.31
CA ALA A 428 5.95 18.23 -28.89
C ALA A 428 6.78 18.25 -30.19
N ASP A 429 6.60 19.26 -31.02
CA ASP A 429 7.28 19.38 -32.31
C ASP A 429 8.61 20.16 -32.19
N ALA A 430 9.06 20.42 -30.95
CA ALA A 430 10.21 21.25 -30.59
C ALA A 430 10.12 22.70 -31.10
N ARG A 431 8.90 23.20 -31.32
CA ARG A 431 8.67 24.61 -31.64
C ARG A 431 8.71 25.42 -30.35
N GLU A 432 9.27 26.61 -30.43
CA GLU A 432 9.35 27.51 -29.29
C GLU A 432 7.94 27.88 -28.79
N LEU A 433 7.70 27.62 -27.50
CA LEU A 433 6.54 28.09 -26.77
C LEU A 433 6.89 29.28 -25.89
N ALA A 434 8.05 29.24 -25.23
CA ALA A 434 8.60 30.33 -24.45
C ALA A 434 10.10 30.48 -24.72
N PRO A 435 10.61 31.72 -24.91
CA PRO A 435 11.99 31.94 -25.29
C PRO A 435 12.96 31.50 -24.19
N ALA A 436 14.16 31.06 -24.60
CA ALA A 436 15.19 30.61 -23.68
C ALA A 436 15.92 31.78 -22.97
N VAL A 437 15.21 32.47 -22.08
CA VAL A 437 15.70 33.65 -21.35
C VAL A 437 15.70 33.48 -19.83
N TYR A 438 15.23 32.35 -19.32
CA TYR A 438 15.05 32.10 -17.90
C TYR A 438 16.27 31.39 -17.29
N ASP A 439 16.58 31.68 -16.02
CA ASP A 439 17.62 31.01 -15.25
C ASP A 439 17.20 29.58 -14.86
N ALA A 440 15.91 29.38 -14.62
CA ALA A 440 15.31 28.10 -14.25
C ALA A 440 13.81 28.08 -14.54
N LEU A 441 13.29 26.90 -14.87
CA LEU A 441 11.87 26.64 -15.07
C LEU A 441 11.45 25.40 -14.27
N LEU A 442 10.38 25.52 -13.48
CA LEU A 442 9.82 24.43 -12.69
C LEU A 442 8.33 24.28 -12.98
N PRO A 443 7.84 23.08 -13.35
CA PRO A 443 6.44 22.88 -13.73
C PRO A 443 5.51 22.99 -12.52
N VAL A 444 4.35 23.62 -12.75
CA VAL A 444 3.24 23.82 -11.81
C VAL A 444 1.93 23.39 -12.47
N GLY A 445 1.42 22.22 -12.12
CA GLY A 445 0.26 21.64 -12.80
C GLY A 445 0.53 21.37 -14.29
N GLN A 446 -0.49 21.52 -15.14
CA GLN A 446 -0.39 21.20 -16.56
C GLN A 446 0.09 22.36 -17.44
N ASN A 447 -0.27 23.60 -17.09
CA ASN A 447 -0.15 24.76 -17.99
C ASN A 447 0.64 25.94 -17.41
N LEU A 448 1.16 25.82 -16.18
CA LEU A 448 1.89 26.89 -15.50
C LEU A 448 3.31 26.45 -15.14
N TRP A 449 4.21 27.42 -15.09
CA TRP A 449 5.62 27.20 -14.76
C TRP A 449 6.11 28.30 -13.83
N ASN A 450 6.74 27.93 -12.72
CA ASN A 450 7.55 28.89 -11.98
C ASN A 450 8.81 29.18 -12.82
N ALA A 451 9.04 30.45 -13.12
CA ALA A 451 10.16 30.91 -13.94
C ALA A 451 11.05 31.83 -13.13
N LYS A 452 12.36 31.57 -13.16
CA LYS A 452 13.36 32.42 -12.51
C LYS A 452 14.01 33.32 -13.56
N ARG A 453 14.03 34.63 -13.31
CA ARG A 453 14.70 35.61 -14.16
C ARG A 453 15.43 36.62 -13.27
N ASP A 454 16.70 36.84 -13.58
CA ASP A 454 17.58 37.76 -12.86
C ASP A 454 17.58 37.49 -11.34
N GLY A 455 17.63 36.21 -10.98
CA GLY A 455 17.66 35.79 -9.58
C GLY A 455 16.30 35.72 -8.87
N LYS A 456 15.22 36.23 -9.46
CA LYS A 456 13.88 36.28 -8.85
C LYS A 456 12.89 35.34 -9.53
N TRP A 457 12.02 34.74 -8.73
CA TRP A 457 10.95 33.86 -9.19
C TRP A 457 9.67 34.64 -9.49
N GLY A 458 9.04 34.26 -10.59
CA GLY A 458 7.67 34.57 -10.97
C GLY A 458 6.99 33.31 -11.52
N ARG A 459 5.89 33.49 -12.24
CA ARG A 459 5.13 32.41 -12.87
C ARG A 459 4.71 32.80 -14.27
N ILE A 460 4.92 31.91 -15.22
CA ILE A 460 4.52 32.06 -16.61
C ILE A 460 3.47 31.00 -16.97
N ALA A 461 2.66 31.30 -17.97
CA ALA A 461 1.95 30.27 -18.71
C ALA A 461 2.89 29.57 -19.69
N THR A 462 2.39 28.54 -20.34
CA THR A 462 3.17 27.67 -21.24
C THR A 462 3.71 28.41 -22.47
N ASP A 463 3.01 29.44 -22.94
CA ASP A 463 3.39 30.34 -24.04
C ASP A 463 4.37 31.47 -23.60
N GLY A 464 4.87 31.42 -22.35
CA GLY A 464 5.87 32.36 -21.84
C GLY A 464 5.32 33.68 -21.29
N HIS A 465 4.02 33.97 -21.39
CA HIS A 465 3.49 35.21 -20.81
C HIS A 465 3.54 35.16 -19.28
N TRP A 466 3.91 36.27 -18.64
CA TRP A 466 3.92 36.38 -17.19
C TRP A 466 2.51 36.40 -16.63
N VAL A 467 2.20 35.41 -15.81
CA VAL A 467 1.02 35.40 -14.93
C VAL A 467 1.36 36.11 -13.62
N ILE A 468 2.60 35.96 -13.17
CA ILE A 468 3.18 36.64 -12.01
C ILE A 468 4.59 37.10 -12.39
N GLU A 469 4.80 38.40 -12.51
CA GLU A 469 6.12 38.97 -12.79
C GLU A 469 7.18 38.55 -11.75
N PRO A 470 8.46 38.40 -12.14
CA PRO A 470 9.52 37.89 -11.28
C PRO A 470 9.86 38.90 -10.18
N LYS A 471 9.42 38.60 -8.95
CA LYS A 471 9.60 39.50 -7.80
C LYS A 471 9.92 38.78 -6.48
N PHE A 472 9.83 37.46 -6.45
CA PHE A 472 9.99 36.67 -5.22
C PHE A 472 11.38 36.04 -5.12
N LEU A 473 11.91 35.91 -3.91
CA LEU A 473 13.14 35.14 -3.66
C LEU A 473 12.90 33.63 -3.78
N TYR A 474 11.66 33.21 -3.55
CA TYR A 474 11.17 31.85 -3.69
C TYR A 474 9.67 31.88 -4.00
N LEU A 475 9.20 30.93 -4.82
CA LEU A 475 7.80 30.70 -5.10
C LEU A 475 7.54 29.19 -5.09
N SER A 476 6.61 28.72 -4.26
CA SER A 476 6.27 27.31 -4.18
C SER A 476 5.57 26.83 -5.47
N ARG A 477 5.58 25.51 -5.68
CA ARG A 477 5.01 24.88 -6.88
C ARG A 477 3.53 24.56 -6.76
N ASP A 478 2.90 25.02 -5.69
CA ASP A 478 1.47 24.82 -5.47
C ASP A 478 0.65 25.76 -6.37
N ALA A 479 -0.58 25.33 -6.67
CA ALA A 479 -1.60 26.09 -7.38
C ALA A 479 -2.99 25.67 -6.88
N PRO A 480 -3.99 26.59 -6.83
CA PRO A 480 -3.94 27.95 -7.36
C PRO A 480 -3.16 28.95 -6.49
N PHE A 481 -3.06 28.71 -5.18
CA PHE A 481 -2.26 29.54 -4.27
C PHE A 481 -0.82 29.03 -4.18
N ALA A 482 0.11 29.90 -3.80
CA ALA A 482 1.51 29.54 -3.58
C ALA A 482 2.10 30.26 -2.37
N VAL A 483 3.10 29.65 -1.74
CA VAL A 483 3.94 30.31 -0.74
C VAL A 483 5.01 31.11 -1.47
N ALA A 484 5.20 32.37 -1.08
CA ALA A 484 6.21 33.24 -1.66
C ALA A 484 7.08 33.90 -0.59
N ILE A 485 8.37 34.08 -0.89
CA ILE A 485 9.33 34.75 0.01
C ILE A 485 9.68 36.14 -0.52
N VAL A 486 9.52 37.14 0.35
CA VAL A 486 10.03 38.51 0.18
C VAL A 486 10.70 38.96 1.46
N ALA A 487 11.90 39.54 1.38
CA ALA A 487 12.65 40.05 2.54
C ALA A 487 12.73 39.04 3.71
N SER A 488 12.98 37.76 3.39
CA SER A 488 13.04 36.64 4.34
C SER A 488 11.74 36.31 5.09
N GLN A 489 10.62 36.93 4.73
CA GLN A 489 9.29 36.60 5.24
C GLN A 489 8.49 35.83 4.20
N ARG A 490 7.69 34.87 4.68
CA ARG A 490 6.78 34.08 3.87
C ARG A 490 5.36 34.64 3.94
N GLY A 491 4.71 34.69 2.78
CA GLY A 491 3.30 35.00 2.62
C GLY A 491 2.65 34.03 1.63
N ILE A 492 1.34 34.19 1.40
CA ILE A 492 0.57 33.36 0.47
C ILE A 492 0.04 34.24 -0.65
N VAL A 493 0.33 33.87 -1.89
CA VAL A 493 -0.04 34.63 -3.09
C VAL A 493 -1.20 33.97 -3.82
N LYS A 494 -2.03 34.81 -4.43
CA LYS A 494 -3.09 34.42 -5.36
C LYS A 494 -2.52 34.10 -6.74
N PRO A 495 -3.31 33.47 -7.63
CA PRO A 495 -2.91 33.23 -9.03
C PRO A 495 -2.44 34.47 -9.78
N ASP A 496 -3.03 35.65 -9.49
CA ASP A 496 -2.67 36.93 -10.10
C ASP A 496 -1.39 37.57 -9.51
N GLY A 497 -0.76 36.92 -8.54
CA GLY A 497 0.45 37.41 -7.89
C GLY A 497 0.22 38.50 -6.83
N SER A 498 -1.03 38.83 -6.52
CA SER A 498 -1.39 39.65 -5.36
C SER A 498 -1.34 38.81 -4.07
N TRP A 499 -1.20 39.47 -2.93
CA TRP A 499 -1.19 38.77 -1.64
C TRP A 499 -2.59 38.29 -1.28
N LEU A 500 -2.74 37.00 -1.04
CA LEU A 500 -3.86 36.46 -0.27
C LEU A 500 -3.63 36.73 1.22
N ILE A 501 -2.41 36.43 1.68
CA ILE A 501 -1.95 36.71 3.03
C ILE A 501 -0.57 37.36 2.91
N ALA A 502 -0.45 38.59 3.40
CA ALA A 502 0.79 39.36 3.31
C ALA A 502 1.96 38.64 4.04
N PRO A 503 3.22 38.84 3.59
CA PRO A 503 4.38 38.25 4.23
C PRO A 503 4.50 38.67 5.69
N ARG A 504 4.50 37.68 6.58
CA ARG A 504 4.65 37.89 8.03
C ARG A 504 5.09 36.64 8.78
N PHE A 505 5.30 35.52 8.09
CA PHE A 505 5.61 34.23 8.71
C PHE A 505 7.08 33.87 8.52
N GLU A 506 7.62 33.20 9.52
CA GLU A 506 8.97 32.63 9.49
C GLU A 506 9.00 31.40 8.56
N ALA A 507 7.97 30.54 8.66
CA ALA A 507 7.75 29.38 7.81
C ALA A 507 6.29 29.34 7.33
N ALA A 508 6.04 28.79 6.14
CA ALA A 508 4.69 28.59 5.63
C ALA A 508 4.67 27.45 4.61
N ARG A 509 3.65 26.60 4.69
CA ARG A 509 3.42 25.50 3.74
C ARG A 509 1.93 25.31 3.52
N LEU A 510 1.48 25.24 2.27
CA LEU A 510 0.08 24.87 2.00
C LEU A 510 -0.18 23.44 2.48
N ARG A 511 -1.36 23.25 3.08
CA ARG A 511 -1.76 21.98 3.68
C ARG A 511 -2.81 21.27 2.82
N ASP A 512 -3.83 22.01 2.42
CA ASP A 512 -4.92 21.58 1.56
C ASP A 512 -5.47 22.80 0.79
N ALA A 513 -6.61 22.64 0.11
CA ALA A 513 -7.23 23.70 -0.69
C ALA A 513 -7.63 24.94 0.13
N ASP A 514 -7.84 24.77 1.45
CA ASP A 514 -8.44 25.79 2.31
C ASP A 514 -7.53 26.23 3.46
N THR A 515 -6.42 25.53 3.72
CA THR A 515 -5.57 25.78 4.88
C THR A 515 -4.07 25.71 4.59
N ALA A 516 -3.29 26.38 5.47
CA ALA A 516 -1.84 26.36 5.45
C ALA A 516 -1.25 26.24 6.85
N PHE A 517 -0.15 25.52 6.98
CA PHE A 517 0.73 25.60 8.14
C PHE A 517 1.52 26.91 8.08
N VAL A 518 1.64 27.60 9.20
CA VAL A 518 2.44 28.82 9.33
C VAL A 518 3.16 28.85 10.67
N ALA A 519 4.38 29.37 10.68
CA ALA A 519 5.17 29.57 11.89
C ALA A 519 5.42 31.07 12.16
N THR A 520 5.29 31.46 13.42
CA THR A 520 5.59 32.81 13.91
C THR A 520 6.13 32.72 15.34
N ALA A 521 7.24 33.40 15.62
CA ALA A 521 7.92 33.39 16.91
C ALA A 521 8.20 31.96 17.43
N GLY A 522 8.64 31.05 16.56
CA GLY A 522 8.92 29.66 16.92
C GLY A 522 7.69 28.82 17.30
N ALA A 523 6.48 29.29 17.00
CA ALA A 523 5.24 28.55 17.19
C ALA A 523 4.54 28.29 15.85
N THR A 524 4.08 27.05 15.63
CA THR A 524 3.39 26.64 14.40
C THR A 524 1.89 26.50 14.64
N GLY A 525 1.07 27.03 13.73
CA GLY A 525 -0.37 26.81 13.70
C GLY A 525 -0.88 26.59 12.28
N ILE A 526 -2.20 26.51 12.15
CA ILE A 526 -2.89 26.32 10.86
C ILE A 526 -3.87 27.47 10.67
N ILE A 527 -3.77 28.15 9.53
CA ILE A 527 -4.68 29.24 9.14
C ILE A 527 -5.61 28.80 8.02
N ARG A 528 -6.80 29.40 7.96
CA ARG A 528 -7.69 29.33 6.81
C ARG A 528 -7.22 30.31 5.75
N LEU A 529 -7.14 29.87 4.50
CA LEU A 529 -6.74 30.69 3.36
C LEU A 529 -7.78 31.76 3.02
N LYS A 530 -9.06 31.52 3.31
CA LYS A 530 -10.17 32.43 3.01
C LYS A 530 -10.00 33.81 3.65
N ASP A 531 -9.54 33.87 4.90
CA ASP A 531 -9.52 35.08 5.72
C ASP A 531 -8.28 35.22 6.62
N GLY A 532 -7.37 34.24 6.60
CA GLY A 532 -6.19 34.21 7.46
C GLY A 532 -6.49 33.92 8.94
N SER A 533 -7.71 33.54 9.29
CA SER A 533 -8.10 33.17 10.66
C SER A 533 -7.47 31.84 11.08
N TRP A 534 -7.26 31.63 12.37
CA TRP A 534 -6.75 30.37 12.89
C TRP A 534 -7.77 29.25 12.74
N ALA A 535 -7.43 28.21 11.97
CA ALA A 535 -8.09 26.91 12.01
C ALA A 535 -7.61 26.11 13.23
N VAL A 536 -6.30 26.14 13.49
CA VAL A 536 -5.66 25.63 14.70
C VAL A 536 -4.71 26.70 15.22
N PRO A 537 -4.92 27.25 16.43
CA PRO A 537 -4.05 28.27 17.01
C PRO A 537 -2.59 27.79 17.12
N PRO A 538 -1.61 28.71 17.06
CA PRO A 538 -0.21 28.35 17.08
C PRO A 538 0.20 27.73 18.42
N ARG A 539 1.05 26.70 18.35
CA ARG A 539 1.66 26.03 19.50
C ARG A 539 3.17 26.06 19.34
N SER A 540 3.88 26.15 20.45
CA SER A 540 5.35 26.16 20.46
C SER A 540 5.90 24.96 19.67
N GLY A 541 6.95 25.21 18.88
CA GLY A 541 7.61 24.23 18.04
C GLY A 541 6.87 23.94 16.74
N GLU A 542 7.12 22.77 16.20
CA GLU A 542 6.65 22.34 14.88
C GLU A 542 5.27 21.68 14.96
N MET A 543 4.53 21.72 13.85
CA MET A 543 3.30 20.97 13.69
C MET A 543 3.27 20.25 12.34
N CYS A 544 2.78 19.02 12.32
CA CYS A 544 2.59 18.29 11.07
C CYS A 544 1.34 17.41 11.09
N ASP A 545 0.85 17.08 9.90
CA ASP A 545 -0.21 16.09 9.71
C ASP A 545 0.31 14.69 10.04
N ILE A 546 -0.53 13.93 10.70
CA ILE A 546 -0.33 12.51 10.99
C ILE A 546 -1.60 11.75 10.58
N ASN A 547 -1.52 10.42 10.49
CA ASN A 547 -2.71 9.63 10.25
C ASN A 547 -3.78 9.95 11.33
N TYR A 548 -4.96 10.36 10.87
CA TYR A 548 -6.12 10.70 11.71
C TYR A 548 -5.97 11.93 12.64
N GLY A 549 -4.95 12.78 12.47
CA GLY A 549 -4.78 13.95 13.34
C GLY A 549 -3.60 14.87 13.02
N LEU A 550 -3.13 15.60 14.02
CA LEU A 550 -1.94 16.45 13.98
C LEU A 550 -0.98 16.08 15.12
N LEU A 551 0.32 16.26 14.90
CA LEU A 551 1.33 16.23 15.95
C LEU A 551 1.95 17.62 16.10
N SER A 552 1.99 18.12 17.32
CA SER A 552 2.81 19.27 17.71
C SER A 552 4.03 18.79 18.49
N LYS A 553 5.23 19.17 18.02
CA LYS A 553 6.53 18.83 18.60
C LYS A 553 7.19 20.10 19.15
N SER A 554 7.46 20.13 20.45
CA SER A 554 8.37 21.11 21.07
C SER A 554 9.37 20.40 21.97
N ASP A 555 10.33 21.12 22.53
CA ASP A 555 11.37 20.50 23.36
C ASP A 555 10.76 19.68 24.52
N GLY A 556 11.12 18.39 24.58
CA GLY A 556 10.60 17.41 25.55
C GLY A 556 9.08 17.20 25.58
N ARG A 557 8.32 17.71 24.58
CA ARG A 557 6.85 17.63 24.58
C ARG A 557 6.30 17.21 23.21
N ARG A 558 5.34 16.29 23.23
CA ARG A 558 4.64 15.77 22.06
C ARG A 558 3.14 15.85 22.33
N VAL A 559 2.44 16.66 21.55
CA VAL A 559 0.99 16.85 21.70
C VAL A 559 0.29 16.36 20.45
N LEU A 560 -0.50 15.30 20.61
CA LEU A 560 -1.37 14.78 19.56
C LEU A 560 -2.69 15.52 19.60
N LEU A 561 -3.11 16.04 18.46
CA LEU A 561 -4.33 16.82 18.30
C LEU A 561 -5.25 16.16 17.28
N SER A 562 -6.55 16.40 17.41
CA SER A 562 -7.48 16.20 16.29
C SER A 562 -7.16 17.15 15.15
N LYS A 563 -7.72 16.91 13.97
CA LYS A 563 -7.61 17.86 12.84
C LYS A 563 -8.17 19.26 13.16
N ALA A 564 -9.11 19.35 14.11
CA ALA A 564 -9.66 20.61 14.61
C ALA A 564 -8.81 21.26 15.72
N GLY A 565 -7.63 20.72 16.05
CA GLY A 565 -6.72 21.28 17.04
C GLY A 565 -7.03 20.95 18.50
N GLN A 566 -8.07 20.15 18.78
CA GLN A 566 -8.38 19.67 20.12
C GLN A 566 -7.29 18.72 20.62
N VAL A 567 -6.83 18.89 21.87
CA VAL A 567 -5.83 18.01 22.49
C VAL A 567 -6.42 16.62 22.70
N LEU A 568 -5.78 15.63 22.09
CA LEU A 568 -6.09 14.22 22.27
C LEU A 568 -5.17 13.60 23.32
N ILE A 569 -3.86 13.80 23.19
CA ILE A 569 -2.83 13.30 24.09
C ILE A 569 -1.77 14.40 24.26
N ASP A 570 -1.36 14.65 25.51
CA ASP A 570 -0.29 15.60 25.85
C ASP A 570 0.78 14.87 26.64
N ALA A 571 1.89 14.55 25.99
CA ALA A 571 2.94 13.71 26.53
C ALA A 571 4.25 14.49 26.71
N ARG A 572 4.85 14.36 27.89
CA ARG A 572 6.20 14.87 28.21
C ARG A 572 7.22 13.76 27.99
N VAL A 573 7.62 13.62 26.74
CA VAL A 573 8.46 12.53 26.22
C VAL A 573 9.36 13.06 25.11
N ASP A 574 10.50 12.43 24.94
CA ASP A 574 11.53 12.81 23.95
C ASP A 574 11.06 12.44 22.53
N GLN A 575 10.36 11.32 22.38
CA GLN A 575 9.85 10.82 21.11
C GLN A 575 8.55 10.03 21.29
N ILE A 576 7.72 10.01 20.24
CA ILE A 576 6.56 9.11 20.10
C ILE A 576 6.62 8.48 18.70
N GLU A 577 6.45 7.17 18.63
CA GLU A 577 6.18 6.46 17.38
C GLU A 577 4.69 6.59 17.02
N LEU A 578 4.40 6.95 15.78
CA LEU A 578 3.03 7.22 15.34
C LEU A 578 2.34 5.94 14.85
N GLY A 579 1.11 5.75 15.33
CA GLY A 579 0.26 4.61 14.98
C GLY A 579 -1.00 4.61 15.84
N LEU A 580 -1.78 5.69 15.77
CA LEU A 580 -2.96 5.90 16.63
C LEU A 580 -3.98 4.77 16.51
N GLU A 581 -4.12 4.20 15.31
CA GLU A 581 -4.98 3.06 15.00
C GLU A 581 -4.57 1.78 15.73
N THR A 582 -3.30 1.65 16.10
CA THR A 582 -2.81 0.48 16.84
C THR A 582 -3.27 0.52 18.29
N GLY A 583 -3.65 1.68 18.84
CA GLY A 583 -4.14 1.83 20.20
C GLY A 583 -3.08 1.96 21.31
N LEU A 584 -1.81 1.66 21.01
CA LEU A 584 -0.67 1.85 21.89
C LEU A 584 0.45 2.59 21.14
N LEU A 585 0.95 3.64 21.76
CA LEU A 585 1.98 4.50 21.21
C LEU A 585 3.29 4.22 21.95
N SER A 586 4.28 3.69 21.24
CA SER A 586 5.64 3.56 21.76
C SER A 586 6.23 4.96 21.95
N PHE A 587 6.91 5.20 23.05
CA PHE A 587 7.51 6.48 23.36
C PHE A 587 8.89 6.33 23.99
N LEU A 588 9.76 7.31 23.74
CA LEU A 588 11.08 7.43 24.36
C LEU A 588 11.04 8.48 25.45
N LYS A 589 11.52 8.14 26.64
CA LYS A 589 11.70 9.08 27.75
C LYS A 589 13.00 8.78 28.49
N ASN A 590 13.88 9.77 28.63
CA ASN A 590 15.18 9.64 29.26
C ASN A 590 16.03 8.50 28.64
N GLY A 591 15.96 8.36 27.32
CA GLY A 591 16.71 7.32 26.59
C GLY A 591 16.17 5.89 26.74
N LYS A 592 15.00 5.70 27.36
CA LYS A 592 14.35 4.39 27.49
C LYS A 592 12.96 4.37 26.87
N TRP A 593 12.63 3.25 26.25
CA TRP A 593 11.38 3.02 25.55
C TRP A 593 10.32 2.41 26.46
N GLY A 594 9.11 2.94 26.35
CA GLY A 594 7.87 2.44 26.96
C GLY A 594 6.70 2.61 25.99
N ALA A 595 5.48 2.33 26.47
CA ALA A 595 4.26 2.47 25.68
C ALA A 595 3.13 3.10 26.47
N MET A 596 2.35 3.96 25.82
CA MET A 596 1.16 4.60 26.40
C MET A 596 -0.08 4.32 25.56
N ASP A 597 -1.24 4.32 26.20
CA ASP A 597 -2.51 4.18 25.49
C ASP A 597 -2.96 5.49 24.81
N THR A 598 -4.07 5.39 24.08
CA THR A 598 -4.68 6.53 23.39
C THR A 598 -5.37 7.55 24.31
N ALA A 599 -5.34 7.34 25.63
CA ALA A 599 -5.70 8.34 26.64
C ALA A 599 -4.46 9.04 27.23
N GLY A 600 -3.25 8.66 26.82
CA GLY A 600 -1.98 9.17 27.35
C GLY A 600 -1.52 8.51 28.64
N LYS A 601 -2.16 7.42 29.07
CA LYS A 601 -1.74 6.66 30.24
C LYS A 601 -0.57 5.75 29.86
N VAL A 602 0.53 5.80 30.62
CA VAL A 602 1.63 4.85 30.48
C VAL A 602 1.13 3.45 30.85
N VAL A 603 1.25 2.51 29.91
CA VAL A 603 0.86 1.10 30.06
C VAL A 603 2.10 0.22 30.24
N ILE A 604 3.20 0.58 29.57
CA ILE A 604 4.49 -0.08 29.71
C ILE A 604 5.52 0.98 30.11
N ASP A 605 6.17 0.78 31.24
CA ASP A 605 7.16 1.72 31.76
C ASP A 605 8.35 1.88 30.81
N PRO A 606 8.93 3.10 30.72
CA PRO A 606 10.08 3.37 29.86
C PRO A 606 11.36 2.81 30.48
N VAL A 607 11.55 1.50 30.35
CA VAL A 607 12.72 0.76 30.89
C VAL A 607 13.51 0.01 29.82
N HIS A 608 13.01 -0.01 28.59
CA HIS A 608 13.58 -0.81 27.50
C HIS A 608 14.63 -0.02 26.73
N ASP A 609 15.70 -0.68 26.30
CA ASP A 609 16.76 -0.08 25.48
C ASP A 609 16.24 0.23 24.07
N GLU A 610 15.39 -0.66 23.55
CA GLU A 610 14.73 -0.54 22.25
C GLU A 610 13.33 -1.14 22.34
N MET A 611 12.38 -0.63 21.56
CA MET A 611 11.01 -1.17 21.47
C MET A 611 10.45 -0.90 20.07
N LEU A 612 9.77 -1.89 19.49
CA LEU A 612 9.08 -1.74 18.21
C LEU A 612 7.63 -1.25 18.39
N GLY A 613 7.02 -0.76 17.32
CA GLY A 613 5.58 -0.46 17.30
C GLY A 613 4.70 -1.71 17.35
N PHE A 614 3.46 -1.57 17.83
CA PHE A 614 2.47 -2.66 17.93
C PHE A 614 1.82 -3.03 16.58
N SER A 615 2.11 -2.31 15.50
CA SER A 615 1.48 -2.49 14.18
C SER A 615 1.87 -3.79 13.48
N ALA A 616 3.05 -4.34 13.77
CA ALA A 616 3.62 -5.44 13.00
C ALA A 616 3.17 -6.86 13.46
N PHE A 617 2.62 -7.04 14.68
CA PHE A 617 2.46 -8.39 15.27
C PHE A 617 1.10 -8.69 15.90
N ARG A 618 -0.02 -8.27 15.29
CA ARG A 618 -1.39 -8.59 15.77
C ARG A 618 -1.49 -8.44 17.30
N GLY A 619 -1.11 -7.26 17.83
CA GLY A 619 -1.22 -6.95 19.26
C GLY A 619 0.02 -7.23 20.12
N VAL A 620 1.16 -7.62 19.54
CA VAL A 620 2.43 -7.80 20.27
C VAL A 620 3.48 -6.79 19.80
N THR A 621 4.45 -6.50 20.65
CA THR A 621 5.66 -5.76 20.30
C THR A 621 6.90 -6.53 20.75
N TRP A 622 8.03 -6.29 20.09
CA TRP A 622 9.33 -6.72 20.56
C TRP A 622 10.02 -5.59 21.30
N ALA A 623 10.51 -5.87 22.50
CA ALA A 623 11.27 -4.92 23.30
C ALA A 623 12.59 -5.55 23.75
N ARG A 624 13.64 -4.74 23.74
CA ARG A 624 14.97 -5.12 24.17
C ARG A 624 15.23 -4.60 25.58
N ARG A 625 15.66 -5.48 26.46
CA ARG A 625 16.14 -5.12 27.79
C ARG A 625 17.27 -6.05 28.18
N GLU A 626 18.35 -5.48 28.71
CA GLU A 626 19.50 -6.25 29.21
C GLU A 626 20.06 -7.20 28.14
N GLY A 627 20.12 -6.72 26.89
CA GLY A 627 20.68 -7.46 25.76
C GLY A 627 19.76 -8.48 25.09
N ARG A 628 18.56 -8.74 25.64
CA ARG A 628 17.60 -9.72 25.09
C ARG A 628 16.35 -9.06 24.53
N TRP A 629 15.87 -9.56 23.40
CA TRP A 629 14.59 -9.21 22.79
C TRP A 629 13.52 -10.17 23.27
N CYS A 630 12.43 -9.63 23.84
CA CYS A 630 11.27 -10.40 24.26
C CYS A 630 10.01 -9.84 23.62
N ALA A 631 9.10 -10.74 23.25
CA ALA A 631 7.77 -10.38 22.79
C ALA A 631 6.89 -10.01 23.99
N LEU A 632 6.34 -8.80 23.99
CA LEU A 632 5.45 -8.27 25.00
C LEU A 632 4.02 -8.15 24.47
N ASP A 633 3.05 -8.54 25.30
CA ASP A 633 1.63 -8.26 25.05
C ASP A 633 1.31 -6.77 25.29
N ARG A 634 0.03 -6.40 25.08
CA ARG A 634 -0.43 -5.01 25.22
C ARG A 634 -0.42 -4.49 26.66
N ARG A 635 -0.13 -5.36 27.63
CA ARG A 635 -0.04 -5.07 29.06
C ARG A 635 1.42 -5.07 29.53
N GLY A 636 2.38 -5.22 28.62
CA GLY A 636 3.80 -5.26 28.92
C GLY A 636 4.30 -6.60 29.49
N LYS A 637 3.49 -7.66 29.42
CA LYS A 637 3.89 -8.99 29.91
C LYS A 637 4.56 -9.78 28.79
N VAL A 638 5.60 -10.52 29.13
CA VAL A 638 6.24 -11.45 28.19
C VAL A 638 5.24 -12.49 27.75
N VAL A 639 5.12 -12.70 26.44
CA VAL A 639 4.23 -13.71 25.85
C VAL A 639 4.89 -15.08 26.01
N PRO A 640 4.37 -16.00 26.85
CA PRO A 640 5.09 -17.23 27.20
C PRO A 640 5.32 -18.19 26.02
N THR A 641 4.46 -18.11 25.01
CA THR A 641 4.53 -18.94 23.79
C THR A 641 5.54 -18.43 22.77
N ILE A 642 6.21 -17.30 23.01
CA ILE A 642 7.20 -16.72 22.09
C ILE A 642 8.51 -16.56 22.85
N ALA A 643 9.53 -17.32 22.45
CA ALA A 643 10.83 -17.30 23.13
C ALA A 643 11.57 -15.97 22.92
N CYS A 644 12.23 -15.49 23.98
CA CYS A 644 13.13 -14.34 23.88
C CYS A 644 14.43 -14.70 23.17
N MET A 645 14.99 -13.79 22.39
CA MET A 645 16.17 -14.00 21.55
C MET A 645 17.22 -12.90 21.69
N GLU A 646 18.47 -13.19 21.31
CA GLU A 646 19.57 -12.22 21.38
C GLU A 646 19.71 -11.36 20.11
N ARG A 647 19.21 -11.87 18.97
CA ARG A 647 19.28 -11.17 17.69
C ARG A 647 18.08 -10.25 17.50
N HIS A 648 18.29 -9.12 16.83
CA HIS A 648 17.21 -8.21 16.48
C HIS A 648 16.20 -8.93 15.56
N PRO A 649 14.88 -8.88 15.86
CA PRO A 649 13.87 -9.47 14.98
C PRO A 649 13.89 -8.69 13.66
N ARG A 650 14.08 -9.33 12.50
CA ARG A 650 14.23 -8.65 11.19
C ARG A 650 12.94 -7.95 10.75
N VAL A 651 12.67 -6.78 11.32
CA VAL A 651 11.40 -6.07 11.21
C VAL A 651 11.71 -4.61 10.93
N SER A 652 11.02 -4.00 9.97
CA SER A 652 11.19 -2.58 9.68
C SER A 652 10.70 -1.74 10.86
N VAL A 653 11.59 -0.95 11.46
CA VAL A 653 11.24 0.02 12.50
C VAL A 653 10.53 1.21 11.83
N GLY A 654 9.46 1.72 12.47
CA GLY A 654 8.79 2.94 12.03
C GLY A 654 9.79 4.11 11.96
N ARG A 655 9.79 4.85 10.85
CA ARG A 655 10.64 6.04 10.70
C ARG A 655 10.14 7.17 11.59
N GLU A 656 11.05 7.97 12.13
CA GLU A 656 10.68 9.23 12.77
C GLU A 656 9.90 10.11 11.79
N VAL A 657 8.76 10.66 12.23
CA VAL A 657 8.04 11.65 11.46
C VAL A 657 8.77 12.98 11.56
N LYS A 658 9.38 13.36 10.44
CA LYS A 658 9.90 14.70 10.22
C LYS A 658 8.71 15.64 10.06
N CYS A 659 8.35 16.35 11.13
CA CYS A 659 7.50 17.51 10.97
C CYS A 659 8.36 18.58 10.31
N ALA A 660 8.08 18.88 9.04
CA ALA A 660 8.68 20.03 8.39
C ALA A 660 7.55 20.92 7.89
N VAL A 661 7.53 22.17 8.37
CA VAL A 661 6.72 23.26 7.79
C VAL A 661 7.47 23.89 6.60
N GLU A 662 8.50 23.21 6.09
CA GLU A 662 9.35 23.66 5.01
C GLU A 662 8.84 23.19 3.64
N PRO A 663 9.11 23.99 2.58
CA PRO A 663 10.36 24.74 2.34
C PRO A 663 10.43 26.23 2.76
#